data_AF-I2Q0Y7-F1
#
_entry.id   AF-I2Q0Y7-F1
#
_cell.length_a   1.000
_cell.length_b   1.000
_cell.length_c   1.000
_cell.angle_alpha   90.00
_cell.angle_beta   90.00
_cell.angle_gamma   90.00
#
_symmetry.space_group_name_H-M   'P 1'
#
loop_
_entity.id
_entity.type
_entity.pdbx_description
1 polymer ?
#
loop_
_entity_poly.entity_id
_entity_poly.type
_entity_poly.pdbx_seq_one_letter_code
_entity_poly.pdbx_strand_id
1 'polypeptide(L)'
;MQDACTLKEYRKQLREALENDFQRQALDKFAVAYRTSRANAFAGIDAPELIAEIAAAKDEAVDHLQELFEEFKRHAEAAGTTVHLAATAREANEIIARIAKENGVKTIVKSKSMTAEETHLNHHLEAEGLEVTETDLGEWIIQLRQEGPSHMVMPAIHLSRYQVADLFTEVTHKQQDVDIQKLVKVARRELRPKFCQADMGISGANFAIAATGTIGIITNEGNGRLTTTLPRVHVALAGIDKLAPTLHDALRIIKCLPKNATGQAITSYVTWITGAVPTSVGPAGKKVHHVVFLDNGRLAMARDPEFKQVLRCIRCGACANVCPIYRVVGGHKYGHVYIGAIGLVATYFFHGREKARNLVQNCLNCGACKAVCAAGIDLPTLIKEVHARIQDEEGHPLYSSATGALLKNRTLFHAMLKSARLVQKPITGGTPYLRHLPMFLFKDQDFRALPAIADEAFRDRWEKIRPRVENADLKVALFSGCVQDFVYPEQMEAAVAVIASKKGVAMEYPMGQSCCGLPLMMMGEKKAGRELAAHNMNAIDAQGFDYIVTLCASCASYLKHGYKRLFKDDPAMAFKAAQFAHRVMDFSSFVRDILGLTDESFAGPSKQVTYHAPCHLCRGLGVTEAPRALLRDAGLEYLPAEEEDVCCGFGGTFSVKFPELSKELLQKKIDNLKATGATAMATDCPGCIMQIRGGFERDGTSFEVRHVAEYLAERLKRK
;
A
#
# COMPACT_ATOMS: atom_id res chain seq x y z
N MET A 1 6.85 -13.94 -13.68
CA MET A 1 5.83 -13.21 -12.88
C MET A 1 4.96 -14.22 -12.14
N GLN A 2 4.25 -13.79 -11.09
CA GLN A 2 3.28 -14.63 -10.39
C GLN A 2 2.20 -15.15 -11.35
N ASP A 3 2.04 -16.47 -11.38
CA ASP A 3 1.12 -17.19 -12.27
C ASP A 3 0.21 -18.18 -11.53
N ALA A 4 0.37 -18.33 -10.20
CA ALA A 4 -0.43 -19.27 -9.41
C ALA A 4 -1.93 -19.06 -9.57
N CYS A 5 -2.62 -20.17 -9.77
CA CYS A 5 -4.08 -20.20 -9.84
C CYS A 5 -4.66 -20.31 -8.43
N THR A 6 -4.03 -21.06 -7.53
CA THR A 6 -4.54 -21.24 -6.16
C THR A 6 -3.76 -20.46 -5.11
N LEU A 7 -4.40 -20.16 -3.98
CA LEU A 7 -3.72 -19.54 -2.84
C LEU A 7 -2.58 -20.41 -2.30
N LYS A 8 -2.71 -21.75 -2.37
CA LYS A 8 -1.68 -22.71 -1.94
C LYS A 8 -0.42 -22.59 -2.79
N GLU A 9 -0.59 -22.57 -4.11
CA GLU A 9 0.51 -22.33 -5.06
C GLU A 9 1.12 -20.95 -4.86
N TYR A 10 0.30 -19.92 -4.63
CA TYR A 10 0.81 -18.58 -4.38
C TYR A 10 1.70 -18.55 -3.13
N ARG A 11 1.25 -19.15 -2.03
CA ARG A 11 2.05 -19.29 -0.81
C ARG A 11 3.36 -20.05 -1.02
N LYS A 12 3.38 -21.06 -1.90
CA LYS A 12 4.63 -21.74 -2.29
C LYS A 12 5.60 -20.76 -2.95
N GLN A 13 5.13 -19.98 -3.91
CA GLN A 13 5.95 -18.98 -4.60
C GLN A 13 6.43 -17.85 -3.68
N LEU A 14 5.64 -17.50 -2.66
CA LEU A 14 6.06 -16.55 -1.63
C LEU A 14 7.20 -17.11 -0.79
N ARG A 15 7.16 -18.39 -0.39
CA ARG A 15 8.26 -19.04 0.33
C ARG A 15 9.54 -19.11 -0.50
N GLU A 16 9.44 -19.44 -1.78
CA GLU A 16 10.60 -19.42 -2.71
C GLU A 16 11.23 -18.01 -2.78
N ALA A 17 10.43 -16.95 -2.77
CA ALA A 17 10.95 -15.58 -2.72
C ALA A 17 11.60 -15.23 -1.36
N LEU A 18 11.14 -15.81 -0.26
CA LEU A 18 11.75 -15.64 1.06
C LEU A 18 13.14 -16.29 1.16
N GLU A 19 13.44 -17.29 0.35
CA GLU A 19 14.74 -17.95 0.32
C GLU A 19 15.82 -17.13 -0.42
N ASN A 20 15.42 -16.06 -1.14
CA ASN A 20 16.35 -15.18 -1.85
C ASN A 20 16.86 -14.03 -0.95
N ASP A 21 17.90 -14.33 -0.16
CA ASP A 21 18.50 -13.36 0.77
C ASP A 21 19.03 -12.09 0.11
N PHE A 22 19.65 -12.22 -1.07
CA PHE A 22 20.18 -11.06 -1.78
C PHE A 22 19.06 -10.08 -2.15
N GLN A 23 17.98 -10.58 -2.78
CA GLN A 23 16.84 -9.75 -3.14
C GLN A 23 16.25 -9.06 -1.91
N ARG A 24 16.02 -9.82 -0.82
CA ARG A 24 15.46 -9.26 0.42
C ARG A 24 16.33 -8.14 0.96
N GLN A 25 17.64 -8.36 1.08
CA GLN A 25 18.56 -7.34 1.58
C GLN A 25 18.66 -6.11 0.66
N ALA A 26 18.65 -6.31 -0.66
CA ALA A 26 18.72 -5.22 -1.64
C ALA A 26 17.48 -4.33 -1.57
N LEU A 27 16.29 -4.94 -1.57
CA LEU A 27 15.01 -4.23 -1.44
C LEU A 27 14.86 -3.57 -0.07
N ASP A 28 15.37 -4.21 1.00
CA ASP A 28 15.36 -3.69 2.36
C ASP A 28 16.20 -2.41 2.48
N LYS A 29 17.47 -2.46 2.05
CA LYS A 29 18.37 -1.31 2.03
C LYS A 29 17.79 -0.16 1.21
N PHE A 30 17.23 -0.48 0.05
CA PHE A 30 16.59 0.52 -0.81
C PHE A 30 15.37 1.16 -0.13
N ALA A 31 14.49 0.37 0.49
CA ALA A 31 13.29 0.88 1.15
C ALA A 31 13.60 1.82 2.33
N VAL A 32 14.67 1.55 3.08
CA VAL A 32 15.15 2.43 4.16
C VAL A 32 15.72 3.73 3.59
N ALA A 33 16.69 3.64 2.67
CA ALA A 33 17.34 4.80 2.08
C ALA A 33 16.35 5.72 1.33
N TYR A 34 15.35 5.13 0.66
CA TYR A 34 14.33 5.84 -0.10
C TYR A 34 13.53 6.85 0.75
N ARG A 35 13.24 6.55 2.02
CA ARG A 35 12.46 7.47 2.86
C ARG A 35 13.21 8.78 3.10
N THR A 36 14.49 8.68 3.44
CA THR A 36 15.36 9.84 3.66
C THR A 36 15.58 10.61 2.37
N SER A 37 15.90 9.92 1.26
CA SER A 37 16.13 10.60 -0.03
C SER A 37 14.88 11.32 -0.52
N ARG A 38 13.70 10.71 -0.39
CA ARG A 38 12.42 11.35 -0.70
C ARG A 38 12.16 12.57 0.16
N ALA A 39 12.32 12.47 1.48
CA ALA A 39 12.10 13.60 2.38
C ALA A 39 12.98 14.80 2.00
N ASN A 40 14.27 14.54 1.73
CA ASN A 40 15.21 15.56 1.27
C ASN A 40 14.80 16.17 -0.08
N ALA A 41 14.33 15.36 -1.02
CA ALA A 41 13.92 15.83 -2.34
C ALA A 41 12.69 16.75 -2.32
N PHE A 42 11.83 16.61 -1.30
CA PHE A 42 10.66 17.46 -1.07
C PHE A 42 10.94 18.61 -0.07
N ALA A 43 12.17 18.76 0.43
CA ALA A 43 12.51 19.85 1.34
C ALA A 43 12.22 21.22 0.69
N GLY A 44 11.51 22.09 1.40
CA GLY A 44 11.10 23.40 0.90
C GLY A 44 9.93 23.39 -0.11
N ILE A 45 9.26 22.26 -0.30
CA ILE A 45 8.06 22.14 -1.14
C ILE A 45 6.87 21.77 -0.26
N ASP A 46 5.75 22.48 -0.42
CA ASP A 46 4.47 22.04 0.11
C ASP A 46 4.00 20.80 -0.67
N ALA A 47 4.41 19.63 -0.18
CA ALA A 47 4.06 18.36 -0.80
C ALA A 47 2.55 18.08 -0.78
N PRO A 48 1.81 18.32 0.34
CA PRO A 48 0.35 18.21 0.36
C PRO A 48 -0.35 19.03 -0.73
N GLU A 49 0.01 20.32 -0.88
CA GLU A 49 -0.58 21.20 -1.88
C GLU A 49 -0.30 20.70 -3.30
N LEU A 50 0.96 20.36 -3.61
CA LEU A 50 1.34 19.83 -4.93
C LEU A 50 0.61 18.52 -5.26
N ILE A 51 0.41 17.64 -4.28
CA ILE A 51 -0.33 16.39 -4.47
C ILE A 51 -1.80 16.67 -4.74
N ALA A 52 -2.41 17.64 -4.03
CA ALA A 52 -3.79 18.05 -4.24
C ALA A 52 -3.99 18.65 -5.64
N GLU A 53 -3.08 19.51 -6.09
CA GLU A 53 -3.11 20.06 -7.46
C GLU A 53 -3.00 18.97 -8.53
N ILE A 54 -2.08 18.00 -8.37
CA ILE A 54 -1.96 16.88 -9.30
C ILE A 54 -3.23 16.04 -9.30
N ALA A 55 -3.81 15.75 -8.13
CA ALA A 55 -5.03 14.96 -8.04
C ALA A 55 -6.19 15.66 -8.76
N ALA A 56 -6.40 16.96 -8.52
CA ALA A 56 -7.43 17.75 -9.16
C ALA A 56 -7.25 17.84 -10.69
N ALA A 57 -6.04 18.15 -11.15
CA ALA A 57 -5.74 18.20 -12.58
C ALA A 57 -5.95 16.84 -13.27
N LYS A 58 -5.60 15.74 -12.59
CA LYS A 58 -5.82 14.39 -13.12
C LYS A 58 -7.29 13.99 -13.10
N ASP A 59 -8.07 14.38 -12.09
CA ASP A 59 -9.52 14.14 -12.07
C ASP A 59 -10.22 14.85 -13.23
N GLU A 60 -9.92 16.13 -13.42
CA GLU A 60 -10.47 16.92 -14.53
C GLU A 60 -10.16 16.28 -15.88
N ALA A 61 -8.91 15.83 -16.08
CA ALA A 61 -8.50 15.15 -17.29
C ALA A 61 -9.21 13.80 -17.48
N VAL A 62 -9.45 13.06 -16.40
CA VAL A 62 -10.12 11.75 -16.43
C VAL A 62 -11.59 11.90 -16.84
N ASP A 63 -12.26 12.97 -16.41
CA ASP A 63 -13.65 13.23 -16.74
C ASP A 63 -13.83 13.64 -18.23
N HIS A 64 -12.77 14.12 -18.89
CA HIS A 64 -12.78 14.60 -20.29
C HIS A 64 -11.85 13.84 -21.25
N LEU A 65 -11.49 12.58 -20.95
CA LEU A 65 -10.49 11.82 -21.73
C LEU A 65 -10.77 11.74 -23.24
N GLN A 66 -12.04 11.61 -23.63
CA GLN A 66 -12.42 11.52 -25.05
C GLN A 66 -12.21 12.85 -25.77
N GLU A 67 -12.60 13.95 -25.14
CA GLU A 67 -12.40 15.30 -25.70
C GLU A 67 -10.92 15.63 -25.81
N LEU A 68 -10.14 15.32 -24.78
CA LEU A 68 -8.68 15.50 -24.77
C LEU A 68 -8.00 14.63 -25.83
N PHE A 69 -8.52 13.44 -26.11
CA PHE A 69 -8.00 12.59 -27.18
C PHE A 69 -8.22 13.21 -28.55
N GLU A 70 -9.43 13.70 -28.85
CA GLU A 70 -9.74 14.36 -30.13
C GLU A 70 -8.94 15.66 -30.30
N GLU A 71 -8.78 16.44 -29.23
CA GLU A 71 -7.94 17.63 -29.24
C GLU A 71 -6.47 17.29 -29.51
N PHE A 72 -5.91 16.31 -28.78
CA PHE A 72 -4.55 15.83 -29.00
C PHE A 72 -4.36 15.38 -30.44
N LYS A 73 -5.30 14.56 -30.95
CA LYS A 73 -5.25 14.00 -32.30
C LYS A 73 -5.17 15.11 -33.34
N ARG A 74 -6.06 16.11 -33.26
CA ARG A 74 -6.07 17.26 -34.18
C ARG A 74 -4.73 18.00 -34.20
N HIS A 75 -4.16 18.30 -33.03
CA HIS A 75 -2.88 19.03 -32.96
C HIS A 75 -1.69 18.18 -33.40
N ALA A 76 -1.66 16.90 -33.03
CA ALA A 76 -0.59 15.99 -33.42
C ALA A 76 -0.59 15.70 -34.93
N GLU A 77 -1.77 15.51 -35.53
CA GLU A 77 -1.95 15.29 -36.97
C GLU A 77 -1.58 16.54 -37.78
N ALA A 78 -1.95 17.74 -37.31
CA ALA A 78 -1.47 18.99 -37.91
C ALA A 78 0.06 19.13 -37.88
N ALA A 79 0.72 18.52 -36.88
CA ALA A 79 2.18 18.47 -36.77
C ALA A 79 2.81 17.26 -37.50
N GLY A 80 2.04 16.49 -38.28
CA GLY A 80 2.53 15.37 -39.09
C GLY A 80 2.67 14.04 -38.35
N THR A 81 1.99 13.87 -37.21
CA THR A 81 1.91 12.60 -36.47
C THR A 81 0.64 11.85 -36.83
N THR A 82 0.68 10.53 -37.02
CA THR A 82 -0.56 9.73 -37.11
C THR A 82 -0.97 9.25 -35.72
N VAL A 83 -2.21 9.51 -35.31
CA VAL A 83 -2.71 9.12 -33.98
C VAL A 83 -3.71 7.97 -34.08
N HIS A 84 -3.53 6.96 -33.23
CA HIS A 84 -4.36 5.75 -33.16
C HIS A 84 -4.96 5.62 -31.77
N LEU A 85 -6.16 5.05 -31.69
CA LEU A 85 -6.77 4.60 -30.44
C LEU A 85 -7.03 3.11 -30.53
N ALA A 86 -6.47 2.35 -29.60
CA ALA A 86 -6.70 0.91 -29.46
C ALA A 86 -7.61 0.65 -28.26
N ALA A 87 -8.70 -0.08 -28.48
CA ALA A 87 -9.61 -0.51 -27.42
C ALA A 87 -8.97 -1.56 -26.50
N THR A 88 -8.13 -2.44 -27.06
CA THR A 88 -7.54 -3.58 -26.33
C THR A 88 -6.03 -3.67 -26.52
N ALA A 89 -5.36 -4.40 -25.60
CA ALA A 89 -3.95 -4.74 -25.72
C ALA A 89 -3.60 -5.41 -27.05
N ARG A 90 -4.46 -6.32 -27.52
CA ARG A 90 -4.29 -7.03 -28.79
C ARG A 90 -4.34 -6.07 -29.98
N GLU A 91 -5.32 -5.18 -30.01
CA GLU A 91 -5.46 -4.20 -31.10
C GLU A 91 -4.28 -3.23 -31.16
N ALA A 92 -3.76 -2.78 -30.01
CA ALA A 92 -2.56 -1.94 -29.98
C ALA A 92 -1.36 -2.66 -30.58
N ASN A 93 -1.17 -3.93 -30.25
CA ASN A 93 -0.12 -4.76 -30.83
C ASN A 93 -0.28 -4.92 -32.35
N GLU A 94 -1.49 -5.21 -32.83
CA GLU A 94 -1.81 -5.35 -34.26
C GLU A 94 -1.56 -4.03 -35.03
N ILE A 95 -1.90 -2.88 -34.44
CA ILE A 95 -1.61 -1.55 -35.02
C ILE A 95 -0.10 -1.34 -35.16
N ILE A 96 0.68 -1.63 -34.11
CA ILE A 96 2.13 -1.44 -34.12
C ILE A 96 2.80 -2.40 -35.12
N ALA A 97 2.37 -3.66 -35.16
CA ALA A 97 2.85 -4.64 -36.13
C ALA A 97 2.53 -4.23 -37.58
N ARG A 98 1.33 -3.68 -37.82
CA ARG A 98 0.96 -3.13 -39.13
C ARG A 98 1.87 -1.96 -39.54
N ILE A 99 2.13 -1.01 -38.62
CA ILE A 99 3.05 0.11 -38.88
C ILE A 99 4.45 -0.42 -39.25
N ALA A 100 4.93 -1.44 -38.54
CA ALA A 100 6.21 -2.08 -38.85
C ALA A 100 6.23 -2.68 -40.27
N LYS A 101 5.19 -3.44 -40.62
CA LYS A 101 5.05 -4.07 -41.92
C LYS A 101 4.97 -3.06 -43.07
N GLU A 102 4.14 -2.02 -42.93
CA GLU A 102 3.96 -0.97 -43.94
C GLU A 102 5.25 -0.18 -44.20
N ASN A 103 6.15 -0.10 -43.22
CA ASN A 103 7.42 0.62 -43.32
C ASN A 103 8.64 -0.30 -43.53
N GLY A 104 8.42 -1.58 -43.84
CA GLY A 104 9.48 -2.56 -44.09
C GLY A 104 10.48 -2.68 -42.94
N VAL A 105 9.99 -2.60 -41.70
CA VAL A 105 10.79 -2.69 -40.47
C VAL A 105 11.19 -4.14 -40.23
N LYS A 106 12.46 -4.36 -39.87
CA LYS A 106 13.01 -5.65 -39.45
C LYS A 106 13.56 -5.58 -38.02
N THR A 107 14.20 -4.46 -37.68
CA THR A 107 14.85 -4.25 -36.38
C THR A 107 14.21 -3.10 -35.62
N ILE A 108 13.95 -3.34 -34.34
CA ILE A 108 13.26 -2.43 -33.43
C ILE A 108 14.11 -2.21 -32.19
N VAL A 109 14.26 -0.94 -31.82
CA VAL A 109 14.77 -0.57 -30.48
C VAL A 109 13.62 -0.01 -29.64
N LYS A 110 13.46 -0.54 -28.43
CA LYS A 110 12.40 -0.12 -27.51
C LYS A 110 13.01 0.54 -26.28
N SER A 111 12.52 1.74 -25.97
CA SER A 111 12.74 2.35 -24.66
C SER A 111 11.68 1.86 -23.68
N LYS A 112 12.04 1.81 -22.40
CA LYS A 112 11.15 1.36 -21.34
C LYS A 112 9.73 1.95 -21.42
N SER A 113 8.74 1.05 -21.41
CA SER A 113 7.32 1.43 -21.37
C SER A 113 6.50 0.39 -20.63
N MET A 114 5.92 0.76 -19.49
CA MET A 114 5.00 -0.12 -18.76
C MET A 114 3.74 -0.47 -19.58
N THR A 115 3.32 0.40 -20.51
CA THR A 115 2.19 0.11 -21.39
C THR A 115 2.56 -0.94 -22.45
N ALA A 116 3.82 -0.98 -22.91
CA ALA A 116 4.29 -2.06 -23.77
C ALA A 116 4.39 -3.41 -23.02
N GLU A 117 4.78 -3.37 -21.74
CA GLU A 117 4.73 -4.56 -20.87
C GLU A 117 3.29 -5.03 -20.61
N GLU A 118 2.34 -4.11 -20.43
CA GLU A 118 0.90 -4.39 -20.27
C GLU A 118 0.33 -5.15 -21.48
N THR A 119 0.79 -4.83 -22.69
CA THR A 119 0.30 -5.50 -23.90
C THR A 119 1.15 -6.71 -24.32
N HIS A 120 2.22 -7.03 -23.60
CA HIS A 120 3.21 -8.04 -24.01
C HIS A 120 3.75 -7.80 -25.43
N LEU A 121 4.00 -6.53 -25.78
CA LEU A 121 4.32 -6.09 -27.14
C LEU A 121 5.54 -6.81 -27.74
N ASN A 122 6.61 -7.01 -26.96
CA ASN A 122 7.83 -7.66 -27.45
C ASN A 122 7.53 -9.06 -27.98
N HIS A 123 6.84 -9.89 -27.19
CA HIS A 123 6.47 -11.25 -27.60
C HIS A 123 5.60 -11.28 -28.85
N HIS A 124 4.70 -10.30 -29.02
CA HIS A 124 3.88 -10.20 -30.22
C HIS A 124 4.73 -9.86 -31.46
N LEU A 125 5.61 -8.86 -31.37
CA LEU A 125 6.46 -8.44 -32.49
C LEU A 125 7.50 -9.51 -32.84
N GLU A 126 8.07 -10.19 -31.85
CA GLU A 126 8.99 -11.31 -32.05
C GLU A 126 8.30 -12.49 -32.75
N ALA A 127 7.04 -12.78 -32.41
CA ALA A 127 6.24 -13.82 -33.09
C ALA A 127 5.95 -13.46 -34.56
N GLU A 128 5.92 -12.18 -34.91
CA GLU A 128 5.82 -11.67 -36.29
C GLU A 128 7.18 -11.65 -37.02
N GLY A 129 8.26 -12.15 -36.38
CA GLY A 129 9.60 -12.26 -36.96
C GLY A 129 10.44 -10.97 -36.90
N LEU A 130 10.05 -10.00 -36.07
CA LEU A 130 10.79 -8.76 -35.87
C LEU A 130 11.82 -8.92 -34.75
N GLU A 131 13.00 -8.31 -34.92
CA GLU A 131 14.03 -8.28 -33.88
C GLU A 131 13.78 -7.08 -32.96
N VAL A 132 13.40 -7.33 -31.70
CA VAL A 132 13.14 -6.27 -30.70
C VAL A 132 14.26 -6.24 -29.66
N THR A 133 14.91 -5.09 -29.50
CA THR A 133 15.96 -4.90 -28.48
C THR A 133 15.54 -3.83 -27.46
N GLU A 134 15.52 -4.19 -26.18
CA GLU A 134 15.39 -3.22 -25.09
C GLU A 134 16.62 -2.33 -24.97
N THR A 135 16.40 -1.06 -24.68
CA THR A 135 17.46 -0.04 -24.68
C THR A 135 17.74 0.57 -23.31
N ASP A 136 16.83 0.38 -22.36
CA ASP A 136 17.07 0.66 -20.95
C ASP A 136 17.97 -0.41 -20.36
N LEU A 137 18.99 -0.04 -19.60
CA LEU A 137 19.95 -1.02 -19.08
C LEU A 137 19.24 -2.09 -18.23
N GLY A 138 18.30 -1.68 -17.39
CA GLY A 138 17.54 -2.60 -16.55
C GLY A 138 16.63 -3.51 -17.37
N GLU A 139 15.91 -2.95 -18.35
CA GLU A 139 15.04 -3.74 -19.25
C GLU A 139 15.85 -4.70 -20.14
N TRP A 140 17.02 -4.27 -20.62
CA TRP A 140 17.91 -5.12 -21.43
C TRP A 140 18.46 -6.30 -20.64
N ILE A 141 18.90 -6.07 -19.40
CA ILE A 141 19.34 -7.15 -18.51
C ILE A 141 18.25 -8.20 -18.32
N ILE A 142 16.99 -7.79 -18.06
CA ILE A 142 15.91 -8.76 -17.87
C ILE A 142 15.46 -9.40 -19.18
N GLN A 143 15.54 -8.71 -20.32
CA GLN A 143 15.26 -9.28 -21.64
C GLN A 143 16.22 -10.43 -21.93
N LEU A 144 17.52 -10.23 -21.69
CA LEU A 144 18.55 -11.27 -21.84
C LEU A 144 18.30 -12.48 -20.94
N ARG A 145 17.67 -12.27 -19.78
CA ARG A 145 17.30 -13.33 -18.84
C ARG A 145 15.91 -13.95 -19.10
N GLN A 146 15.15 -13.40 -20.04
CA GLN A 146 13.76 -13.79 -20.30
C GLN A 146 12.86 -13.66 -19.07
N GLU A 147 13.09 -12.61 -18.28
CA GLU A 147 12.35 -12.31 -17.05
C GLU A 147 11.54 -11.00 -17.20
N GLY A 148 10.45 -10.87 -16.44
CA GLY A 148 9.70 -9.61 -16.36
C GLY A 148 10.32 -8.62 -15.36
N PRO A 149 9.93 -7.33 -15.38
CA PRO A 149 10.51 -6.34 -14.47
C PRO A 149 10.07 -6.57 -13.02
N SER A 150 11.02 -6.49 -12.09
CA SER A 150 10.75 -6.58 -10.64
C SER A 150 10.36 -5.23 -10.02
N HIS A 151 10.55 -4.12 -10.74
CA HIS A 151 10.17 -2.78 -10.32
C HIS A 151 9.88 -1.86 -11.52
N MET A 152 8.87 -0.99 -11.39
CA MET A 152 8.46 -0.08 -12.48
C MET A 152 9.50 0.98 -12.84
N VAL A 153 10.42 1.33 -11.95
CA VAL A 153 11.48 2.33 -12.21
C VAL A 153 12.87 1.68 -12.34
N MET A 154 13.10 0.55 -11.67
CA MET A 154 14.42 -0.11 -11.57
C MET A 154 14.27 -1.61 -11.88
N PRO A 155 14.08 -1.99 -13.14
CA PRO A 155 13.59 -3.32 -13.54
C PRO A 155 14.36 -4.50 -12.93
N ALA A 156 15.69 -4.35 -12.89
CA ALA A 156 16.66 -5.36 -12.44
C ALA A 156 17.11 -5.18 -10.97
N ILE A 157 16.36 -4.48 -10.11
CA ILE A 157 16.76 -4.20 -8.70
C ILE A 157 17.03 -5.46 -7.86
N HIS A 158 16.45 -6.60 -8.25
CA HIS A 158 16.64 -7.90 -7.60
C HIS A 158 17.97 -8.59 -7.95
N LEU A 159 18.75 -8.07 -8.89
CA LEU A 159 20.00 -8.66 -9.35
C LEU A 159 21.22 -7.95 -8.75
N SER A 160 22.24 -8.75 -8.42
CA SER A 160 23.53 -8.24 -7.98
C SER A 160 24.42 -7.86 -9.15
N ARG A 161 25.40 -6.98 -8.92
CA ARG A 161 26.44 -6.67 -9.93
C ARG A 161 27.23 -7.90 -10.39
N TYR A 162 27.34 -8.93 -9.55
CA TYR A 162 28.02 -10.18 -9.87
C TYR A 162 27.19 -10.99 -10.88
N GLN A 163 25.90 -11.16 -10.62
CA GLN A 163 24.99 -11.83 -11.56
C GLN A 163 24.89 -11.09 -12.91
N VAL A 164 24.96 -9.76 -12.90
CA VAL A 164 24.99 -8.96 -14.14
C VAL A 164 26.32 -9.17 -14.89
N ALA A 165 27.45 -9.26 -14.18
CA ALA A 165 28.75 -9.54 -14.80
C ALA A 165 28.82 -10.94 -15.42
N ASP A 166 28.26 -11.95 -14.75
CA ASP A 166 28.17 -13.33 -15.27
C ASP A 166 27.31 -13.35 -16.53
N LEU A 167 26.13 -12.73 -16.51
CA LEU A 167 25.26 -12.59 -17.68
C LEU A 167 25.97 -11.90 -18.85
N PHE A 168 26.65 -10.79 -18.61
CA PHE A 168 27.39 -10.11 -19.68
C PHE A 168 28.59 -10.92 -20.17
N THR A 169 29.18 -11.76 -19.33
CA THR A 169 30.24 -12.69 -19.74
C THR A 169 29.69 -13.74 -20.71
N GLU A 170 28.52 -14.30 -20.41
CA GLU A 170 27.82 -15.24 -21.30
C GLU A 170 27.47 -14.59 -22.64
N VAL A 171 26.87 -13.39 -22.61
CA VAL A 171 26.43 -12.67 -23.82
C VAL A 171 27.58 -12.21 -24.70
N THR A 172 28.69 -11.77 -24.09
CA THR A 172 29.85 -11.25 -24.85
C THR A 172 30.91 -12.30 -25.16
N HIS A 173 30.75 -13.52 -24.62
CA HIS A 173 31.75 -14.60 -24.63
C HIS A 173 33.13 -14.16 -24.14
N LYS A 174 33.20 -13.16 -23.26
CA LYS A 174 34.43 -12.59 -22.70
C LYS A 174 34.21 -12.29 -21.22
N GLN A 175 35.17 -12.65 -20.37
CA GLN A 175 35.09 -12.39 -18.93
C GLN A 175 34.90 -10.89 -18.67
N GLN A 176 33.81 -10.54 -17.97
CA GLN A 176 33.52 -9.17 -17.56
C GLN A 176 33.91 -8.93 -16.10
N ASP A 177 34.24 -7.66 -15.81
CA ASP A 177 34.54 -7.18 -14.46
C ASP A 177 33.24 -6.86 -13.71
N VAL A 178 33.25 -6.96 -12.39
CA VAL A 178 32.12 -6.64 -11.51
C VAL A 178 31.98 -5.15 -11.21
N ASP A 179 32.94 -4.32 -11.63
CA ASP A 179 32.88 -2.87 -11.55
C ASP A 179 31.71 -2.31 -12.38
N ILE A 180 30.87 -1.49 -11.73
CA ILE A 180 29.63 -0.96 -12.31
C ILE A 180 29.92 -0.11 -13.56
N GLN A 181 30.97 0.71 -13.53
CA GLN A 181 31.30 1.59 -14.66
C GLN A 181 31.75 0.77 -15.88
N LYS A 182 32.49 -0.31 -15.67
CA LYS A 182 32.86 -1.25 -16.73
C LYS A 182 31.64 -2.00 -17.27
N LEU A 183 30.73 -2.49 -16.43
CA LEU A 183 29.49 -3.15 -16.86
C LEU A 183 28.62 -2.22 -17.72
N VAL A 184 28.44 -0.96 -17.33
CA VAL A 184 27.71 0.02 -18.13
C VAL A 184 28.38 0.28 -19.48
N LYS A 185 29.73 0.27 -19.54
CA LYS A 185 30.48 0.38 -20.81
C LYS A 185 30.24 -0.81 -21.73
N VAL A 186 30.08 -2.02 -21.18
CA VAL A 186 29.72 -3.23 -21.96
C VAL A 186 28.35 -3.02 -22.61
N ALA A 187 27.32 -2.71 -21.82
CA ALA A 187 25.99 -2.45 -22.35
C ALA A 187 25.99 -1.35 -23.42
N ARG A 188 26.75 -0.27 -23.20
CA ARG A 188 26.92 0.81 -24.19
C ARG A 188 27.55 0.31 -25.50
N ARG A 189 28.54 -0.58 -25.44
CA ARG A 189 29.18 -1.15 -26.63
C ARG A 189 28.24 -2.05 -27.41
N GLU A 190 27.47 -2.89 -26.72
CA GLU A 190 26.54 -3.83 -27.36
C GLU A 190 25.30 -3.13 -27.92
N LEU A 191 24.74 -2.14 -27.21
CA LEU A 191 23.52 -1.46 -27.64
C LEU A 191 23.76 -0.37 -28.70
N ARG A 192 24.96 0.24 -28.76
CA ARG A 192 25.22 1.35 -29.70
C ARG A 192 24.94 1.01 -31.17
N PRO A 193 25.42 -0.13 -31.72
CA PRO A 193 25.11 -0.52 -33.09
C PRO A 193 23.60 -0.72 -33.32
N LYS A 194 22.91 -1.30 -32.34
CA LYS A 194 21.46 -1.55 -32.40
C LYS A 194 20.66 -0.26 -32.59
N PHE A 195 21.00 0.82 -31.86
CA PHE A 195 20.36 2.12 -32.07
C PHE A 195 20.56 2.68 -33.49
N CYS A 196 21.78 2.55 -34.05
CA CYS A 196 22.11 3.11 -35.36
C CYS A 196 21.50 2.32 -36.53
N GLN A 197 21.28 1.01 -36.33
CA GLN A 197 20.77 0.10 -37.35
C GLN A 197 19.26 -0.13 -37.27
N ALA A 198 18.62 0.31 -36.19
CA ALA A 198 17.19 0.10 -35.99
C ALA A 198 16.34 0.86 -37.00
N ASP A 199 15.35 0.15 -37.55
CA ASP A 199 14.37 0.71 -38.47
C ASP A 199 13.29 1.51 -37.73
N MET A 200 12.86 0.98 -36.58
CA MET A 200 11.82 1.58 -35.74
C MET A 200 12.28 1.76 -34.29
N GLY A 201 11.92 2.90 -33.72
CA GLY A 201 12.00 3.17 -32.29
C GLY A 201 10.62 3.10 -31.65
N ILE A 202 10.49 2.39 -30.53
CA ILE A 202 9.26 2.35 -29.74
C ILE A 202 9.49 2.99 -28.38
N SER A 203 8.61 3.90 -27.97
CA SER A 203 8.68 4.54 -26.65
C SER A 203 7.35 4.51 -25.90
N GLY A 204 7.42 4.77 -24.60
CA GLY A 204 6.26 5.17 -23.82
C GLY A 204 6.05 6.69 -23.84
N ALA A 205 5.09 7.16 -23.03
CA ALA A 205 4.97 8.56 -22.63
C ALA A 205 4.59 8.66 -21.15
N ASN A 206 5.23 9.58 -20.42
CA ASN A 206 4.85 9.91 -19.05
C ASN A 206 3.59 10.80 -19.00
N PHE A 207 3.40 11.63 -20.03
CA PHE A 207 2.23 12.47 -20.26
C PHE A 207 2.13 12.83 -21.76
N ALA A 208 0.93 13.21 -22.20
CA ALA A 208 0.64 13.68 -23.56
C ALA A 208 -0.24 14.94 -23.47
N ILE A 209 0.23 16.07 -23.99
CA ILE A 209 -0.45 17.38 -23.89
C ILE A 209 -1.43 17.52 -25.05
N ALA A 210 -2.72 17.59 -24.73
CA ALA A 210 -3.80 17.72 -25.71
C ALA A 210 -3.68 19.01 -26.53
N ALA A 211 -3.50 20.15 -25.87
CA ALA A 211 -3.45 21.48 -26.51
C ALA A 211 -2.31 21.67 -27.53
N THR A 212 -1.30 20.80 -27.55
CA THR A 212 -0.14 20.91 -28.44
C THR A 212 0.18 19.66 -29.24
N GLY A 213 -0.50 18.53 -28.99
CA GLY A 213 -0.15 17.24 -29.61
C GLY A 213 1.25 16.74 -29.21
N THR A 214 1.75 17.14 -28.04
CA THR A 214 3.13 16.85 -27.59
C THR A 214 3.14 15.67 -26.62
N ILE A 215 4.06 14.72 -26.81
CA ILE A 215 4.35 13.68 -25.80
C ILE A 215 5.60 14.03 -25.01
N GLY A 216 5.65 13.61 -23.74
CA GLY A 216 6.82 13.78 -22.89
C GLY A 216 7.34 12.48 -22.27
N ILE A 217 8.66 12.36 -22.23
CA ILE A 217 9.39 11.20 -21.70
C ILE A 217 10.39 11.68 -20.66
N ILE A 218 10.37 11.05 -19.50
CA ILE A 218 11.24 11.34 -18.36
C ILE A 218 12.18 10.14 -18.17
N THR A 219 13.49 10.33 -18.38
CA THR A 219 14.48 9.24 -18.26
C THR A 219 15.73 9.68 -17.50
N ASN A 220 16.36 8.73 -16.81
CA ASN A 220 17.68 8.92 -16.21
C ASN A 220 18.83 8.54 -17.15
N GLU A 221 18.50 7.88 -18.26
CA GLU A 221 19.43 7.42 -19.27
C GLU A 221 19.15 8.11 -20.62
N GLY A 222 20.18 8.25 -21.45
CA GLY A 222 20.06 8.86 -22.78
C GLY A 222 19.42 7.95 -23.84
N ASN A 223 19.08 6.70 -23.48
CA ASN A 223 18.53 5.69 -24.40
C ASN A 223 17.23 6.16 -25.07
N GLY A 224 16.32 6.80 -24.32
CA GLY A 224 15.01 7.20 -24.83
C GLY A 224 15.14 8.18 -25.97
N ARG A 225 16.04 9.16 -25.84
CA ARG A 225 16.32 10.12 -26.91
C ARG A 225 16.89 9.43 -28.15
N LEU A 226 17.80 8.47 -27.99
CA LEU A 226 18.35 7.72 -29.12
C LEU A 226 17.25 6.90 -29.82
N THR A 227 16.41 6.22 -29.05
CA THR A 227 15.26 5.44 -29.53
C THR A 227 14.26 6.29 -30.29
N THR A 228 13.93 7.50 -29.81
CA THR A 228 12.95 8.35 -30.51
C THR A 228 13.55 9.15 -31.67
N THR A 229 14.87 9.35 -31.70
CA THR A 229 15.53 10.24 -32.68
C THR A 229 16.15 9.51 -33.86
N LEU A 230 16.88 8.41 -33.63
CA LEU A 230 17.70 7.78 -34.69
C LEU A 230 16.88 6.96 -35.71
N PRO A 231 15.95 6.09 -35.30
CA PRO A 231 15.20 5.27 -36.25
C PRO A 231 14.28 6.11 -37.15
N ARG A 232 14.07 5.66 -38.39
CA ARG A 232 13.23 6.38 -39.36
C ARG A 232 11.74 6.38 -39.00
N VAL A 233 11.30 5.35 -38.29
CA VAL A 233 9.95 5.24 -37.72
C VAL A 233 10.02 5.40 -36.21
N HIS A 234 9.12 6.18 -35.62
CA HIS A 234 8.94 6.25 -34.18
C HIS A 234 7.47 6.05 -33.83
N VAL A 235 7.21 5.09 -32.93
CA VAL A 235 5.89 4.82 -32.38
C VAL A 235 5.91 5.03 -30.86
N ALA A 236 5.07 5.92 -30.35
CA ALA A 236 4.83 6.06 -28.92
C ALA A 236 3.56 5.29 -28.51
N LEU A 237 3.67 4.41 -27.52
CA LEU A 237 2.54 3.68 -26.94
C LEU A 237 2.26 4.17 -25.52
N ALA A 238 1.08 4.71 -25.27
CA ALA A 238 0.68 5.23 -23.96
C ALA A 238 -0.78 4.91 -23.66
N GLY A 239 -1.12 4.76 -22.38
CA GLY A 239 -2.52 4.69 -21.97
C GLY A 239 -3.23 6.02 -22.23
N ILE A 240 -4.52 5.99 -22.55
CA ILE A 240 -5.34 7.21 -22.70
C ILE A 240 -5.33 8.06 -21.41
N ASP A 241 -5.10 7.43 -20.26
CA ASP A 241 -4.90 8.07 -18.95
C ASP A 241 -3.67 9.00 -18.87
N LYS A 242 -2.81 9.02 -19.89
CA LYS A 242 -1.64 9.90 -19.98
C LYS A 242 -1.94 11.27 -20.59
N LEU A 243 -3.14 11.47 -21.13
CA LEU A 243 -3.57 12.78 -21.59
C LEU A 243 -3.58 13.79 -20.44
N ALA A 244 -3.12 15.00 -20.75
CA ALA A 244 -3.10 16.17 -19.91
C ALA A 244 -3.57 17.37 -20.75
N PRO A 245 -4.44 18.25 -20.23
CA PRO A 245 -4.95 19.38 -21.01
C PRO A 245 -3.84 20.33 -21.44
N THR A 246 -2.98 20.73 -20.49
CA THR A 246 -1.99 21.80 -20.71
C THR A 246 -0.56 21.40 -20.37
N LEU A 247 0.39 22.22 -20.83
CA LEU A 247 1.80 22.14 -20.42
C LEU A 247 1.96 22.27 -18.90
N HIS A 248 1.14 23.09 -18.25
CA HIS A 248 1.23 23.30 -16.80
C HIS A 248 0.95 22.01 -16.02
N ASP A 249 0.01 21.20 -16.50
CA ASP A 249 -0.30 19.89 -15.89
C ASP A 249 0.87 18.91 -16.02
N ALA A 250 1.54 18.91 -17.18
CA ALA A 250 2.76 18.13 -17.37
C ALA A 250 3.90 18.59 -16.45
N LEU A 251 4.07 19.91 -16.26
CA LEU A 251 5.09 20.46 -15.35
C LEU A 251 4.84 20.08 -13.88
N ARG A 252 3.58 20.03 -13.43
CA ARG A 252 3.23 19.51 -12.09
C ARG A 252 3.68 18.05 -11.92
N ILE A 253 3.42 17.20 -12.93
CA ILE A 253 3.86 15.80 -12.94
C ILE A 253 5.40 15.73 -12.86
N ILE A 254 6.12 16.52 -13.67
CA ILE A 254 7.59 16.56 -13.68
C ILE A 254 8.14 17.04 -12.33
N LYS A 255 7.50 18.03 -11.70
CA LYS A 255 7.94 18.55 -10.39
C LYS A 255 7.92 17.47 -9.31
N CYS A 256 6.96 16.54 -9.37
CA CYS A 256 6.69 15.54 -8.34
C CYS A 256 7.29 14.14 -8.65
N LEU A 257 7.23 13.68 -9.90
CA LEU A 257 7.55 12.29 -10.26
C LEU A 257 8.98 11.86 -9.86
N PRO A 258 10.06 12.59 -10.20
CA PRO A 258 11.43 12.16 -9.85
C PRO A 258 11.67 12.15 -8.35
N LYS A 259 11.11 13.13 -7.63
CA LYS A 259 11.21 13.24 -6.17
C LYS A 259 10.53 12.07 -5.50
N ASN A 260 9.35 11.70 -5.98
CA ASN A 260 8.59 10.59 -5.42
C ASN A 260 9.12 9.22 -5.89
N ALA A 261 9.77 9.12 -7.04
CA ALA A 261 10.26 7.85 -7.58
C ALA A 261 11.63 7.45 -6.99
N THR A 262 12.62 8.32 -7.14
CA THR A 262 14.04 8.03 -6.86
C THR A 262 14.65 8.98 -5.82
N GLY A 263 13.89 9.95 -5.31
CA GLY A 263 14.40 10.97 -4.40
C GLY A 263 15.30 12.00 -5.12
N GLN A 264 15.13 12.17 -6.43
CA GLN A 264 15.88 13.13 -7.23
C GLN A 264 15.07 14.42 -7.43
N ALA A 265 15.72 15.57 -7.45
CA ALA A 265 15.05 16.85 -7.73
C ALA A 265 14.45 16.86 -9.15
N ILE A 266 15.19 16.35 -10.14
CA ILE A 266 14.80 16.15 -11.53
C ILE A 266 15.63 14.99 -12.11
N THR A 267 15.16 14.35 -13.18
CA THR A 267 15.93 13.32 -13.91
C THR A 267 16.95 13.94 -14.86
N SER A 268 17.88 13.12 -15.36
CA SER A 268 18.90 13.55 -16.33
C SER A 268 18.32 14.09 -17.64
N TYR A 269 17.19 13.55 -18.10
CA TYR A 269 16.53 13.94 -19.34
C TYR A 269 15.01 14.10 -19.14
N VAL A 270 14.47 15.17 -19.70
CA VAL A 270 13.04 15.39 -19.94
C VAL A 270 12.89 15.75 -21.40
N THR A 271 12.41 14.80 -22.21
CA THR A 271 12.31 14.93 -23.66
C THR A 271 10.87 15.23 -24.05
N TRP A 272 10.67 16.23 -24.90
CA TRP A 272 9.37 16.63 -25.43
C TRP A 272 9.38 16.43 -26.93
N ILE A 273 8.36 15.77 -27.48
CA ILE A 273 8.29 15.42 -28.91
C ILE A 273 6.94 15.91 -29.44
N THR A 274 7.00 16.78 -30.43
CA THR A 274 5.83 17.32 -31.13
C THR A 274 6.00 17.09 -32.62
N GLY A 275 5.09 16.34 -33.22
CA GLY A 275 5.07 16.16 -34.66
C GLY A 275 6.19 15.29 -35.24
N ALA A 276 6.12 15.11 -36.55
CA ALA A 276 7.18 14.52 -37.35
C ALA A 276 8.26 15.56 -37.66
N VAL A 277 9.51 15.24 -37.33
CA VAL A 277 10.67 16.11 -37.60
C VAL A 277 11.36 15.75 -38.92
N PRO A 278 12.04 16.70 -39.59
CA PRO A 278 12.90 16.40 -40.73
C PRO A 278 14.00 15.40 -40.34
N THR A 279 14.29 14.44 -41.22
CA THR A 279 15.38 13.47 -41.05
C THR A 279 15.84 12.91 -42.37
N SER A 280 17.14 12.66 -42.52
CA SER A 280 17.74 12.11 -43.74
C SER A 280 17.41 10.64 -43.98
N VAL A 281 17.05 9.89 -42.94
CA VAL A 281 16.78 8.45 -43.01
C VAL A 281 15.30 8.12 -43.25
N GLY A 282 14.43 9.12 -43.20
CA GLY A 282 12.99 8.99 -43.30
C GLY A 282 12.47 9.09 -44.74
N PRO A 283 11.34 8.44 -45.07
CA PRO A 283 10.65 8.64 -46.34
C PRO A 283 10.36 10.13 -46.57
N ALA A 284 10.60 10.64 -47.79
CA ALA A 284 10.42 12.05 -48.14
C ALA A 284 11.18 13.05 -47.23
N GLY A 285 12.26 12.62 -46.56
CA GLY A 285 13.06 13.47 -45.68
C GLY A 285 12.38 13.81 -44.35
N LYS A 286 11.33 13.06 -43.96
CA LYS A 286 10.59 13.25 -42.71
C LYS A 286 10.47 11.95 -41.93
N LYS A 287 10.43 12.06 -40.60
CA LYS A 287 10.27 10.91 -39.72
C LYS A 287 8.83 10.41 -39.81
N VAL A 288 8.65 9.10 -39.89
CA VAL A 288 7.33 8.47 -39.75
C VAL A 288 7.00 8.42 -38.25
N HIS A 289 6.06 9.23 -37.80
CA HIS A 289 5.75 9.39 -36.38
C HIS A 289 4.31 8.98 -36.07
N HIS A 290 4.15 8.07 -35.11
CA HIS A 290 2.87 7.55 -34.67
C HIS A 290 2.72 7.64 -33.15
N VAL A 291 1.50 7.92 -32.69
CA VAL A 291 1.12 7.80 -31.28
C VAL A 291 -0.06 6.85 -31.19
N VAL A 292 0.07 5.78 -30.42
CA VAL A 292 -0.98 4.79 -30.16
C VAL A 292 -1.44 4.97 -28.71
N PHE A 293 -2.66 5.46 -28.53
CA PHE A 293 -3.32 5.48 -27.23
C PHE A 293 -4.02 4.15 -26.96
N LEU A 294 -3.84 3.62 -25.75
CA LEU A 294 -4.46 2.39 -25.28
C LEU A 294 -5.56 2.70 -24.27
N ASP A 295 -6.79 2.24 -24.55
CA ASP A 295 -7.87 2.22 -23.57
C ASP A 295 -7.69 1.03 -22.61
N ASN A 296 -7.86 -0.20 -23.09
CA ASN A 296 -7.75 -1.43 -22.29
C ASN A 296 -8.56 -1.36 -20.97
N GLY A 297 -9.77 -0.78 -21.02
CA GLY A 297 -10.66 -0.64 -19.87
C GLY A 297 -10.47 0.64 -19.04
N ARG A 298 -9.61 1.57 -19.44
CA ARG A 298 -9.43 2.88 -18.76
C ARG A 298 -10.66 3.77 -18.87
N LEU A 299 -11.33 3.81 -20.02
CA LEU A 299 -12.57 4.58 -20.22
C LEU A 299 -13.71 4.02 -19.37
N ALA A 300 -13.78 2.70 -19.21
CA ALA A 300 -14.72 2.07 -18.29
C ALA A 300 -14.39 2.40 -16.82
N MET A 301 -13.11 2.35 -16.46
CA MET A 301 -12.61 2.71 -15.12
C MET A 301 -12.86 4.20 -14.79
N ALA A 302 -12.77 5.10 -15.77
CA ALA A 302 -13.06 6.52 -15.59
C ALA A 302 -14.50 6.79 -15.14
N ARG A 303 -15.45 5.93 -15.56
CA ARG A 303 -16.86 6.00 -15.17
C ARG A 303 -17.14 5.38 -13.80
N ASP A 304 -16.19 4.62 -13.24
CA ASP A 304 -16.34 4.02 -11.93
C ASP A 304 -16.02 5.06 -10.83
N PRO A 305 -17.01 5.45 -9.99
CA PRO A 305 -16.81 6.52 -9.02
C PRO A 305 -15.77 6.19 -7.94
N GLU A 306 -15.51 4.90 -7.70
CA GLU A 306 -14.48 4.47 -6.75
C GLU A 306 -13.12 4.38 -7.45
N PHE A 307 -13.07 3.76 -8.62
CA PHE A 307 -11.82 3.38 -9.29
C PHE A 307 -11.25 4.44 -10.24
N LYS A 308 -11.98 5.49 -10.63
CA LYS A 308 -11.45 6.52 -11.54
C LYS A 308 -10.15 7.16 -11.05
N GLN A 309 -9.98 7.26 -9.73
CA GLN A 309 -8.76 7.78 -9.10
C GLN A 309 -7.49 6.97 -9.42
N VAL A 310 -7.59 5.70 -9.85
CA VAL A 310 -6.45 4.89 -10.31
C VAL A 310 -5.76 5.54 -11.51
N LEU A 311 -6.52 6.21 -12.37
CA LEU A 311 -6.04 6.89 -13.57
C LEU A 311 -5.25 8.18 -13.27
N ARG A 312 -5.24 8.63 -12.00
CA ARG A 312 -4.33 9.71 -11.55
C ARG A 312 -2.87 9.26 -11.49
N CYS A 313 -2.59 7.96 -11.54
CA CYS A 313 -1.27 7.42 -11.29
C CYS A 313 -0.19 7.93 -12.27
N ILE A 314 0.79 8.65 -11.74
CA ILE A 314 1.97 9.14 -12.47
C ILE A 314 3.10 8.10 -12.61
N ARG A 315 2.86 6.84 -12.24
CA ARG A 315 3.80 5.71 -12.40
C ARG A 315 5.17 5.89 -11.71
N CYS A 316 5.23 6.60 -10.58
CA CYS A 316 6.49 6.82 -9.83
C CYS A 316 7.02 5.59 -9.06
N GLY A 317 6.20 4.56 -8.81
CA GLY A 317 6.63 3.36 -8.06
C GLY A 317 6.74 3.51 -6.53
N ALA A 318 6.54 4.71 -5.98
CA ALA A 318 6.62 4.97 -4.54
C ALA A 318 5.80 4.02 -3.66
N CYS A 319 4.63 3.58 -4.14
CA CYS A 319 3.78 2.64 -3.42
C CYS A 319 4.40 1.25 -3.23
N ALA A 320 5.37 0.87 -4.07
CA ALA A 320 6.17 -0.34 -3.90
C ALA A 320 7.30 -0.09 -2.89
N ASN A 321 8.01 1.04 -3.02
CA ASN A 321 9.15 1.41 -2.18
C ASN A 321 8.83 1.46 -0.68
N VAL A 322 7.60 1.84 -0.32
CA VAL A 322 7.14 1.88 1.09
C VAL A 322 6.39 0.63 1.54
N CYS A 323 6.14 -0.33 0.64
CA CYS A 323 5.33 -1.49 0.96
C CYS A 323 6.17 -2.56 1.69
N PRO A 324 5.82 -2.91 2.93
CA PRO A 324 6.57 -3.92 3.69
C PRO A 324 6.51 -5.31 3.04
N ILE A 325 5.43 -5.65 2.32
CA ILE A 325 5.33 -6.93 1.61
C ILE A 325 6.25 -6.96 0.39
N TYR A 326 6.22 -5.91 -0.43
CA TYR A 326 7.09 -5.80 -1.61
C TYR A 326 8.57 -5.92 -1.23
N ARG A 327 8.97 -5.28 -0.13
CA ARG A 327 10.34 -5.34 0.42
C ARG A 327 10.82 -6.78 0.69
N VAL A 328 9.89 -7.67 1.04
CA VAL A 328 10.21 -9.04 1.45
C VAL A 328 10.13 -10.03 0.29
N VAL A 329 9.24 -9.83 -0.70
CA VAL A 329 9.03 -10.82 -1.78
C VAL A 329 9.33 -10.32 -3.20
N GLY A 330 9.56 -9.03 -3.38
CA GLY A 330 9.83 -8.42 -4.68
C GLY A 330 8.62 -8.32 -5.62
N GLY A 331 8.81 -7.66 -6.75
CA GLY A 331 7.73 -7.37 -7.71
C GLY A 331 7.27 -8.54 -8.54
N HIS A 332 8.10 -9.58 -8.68
CA HIS A 332 7.70 -10.79 -9.39
C HIS A 332 6.61 -11.57 -8.66
N LYS A 333 6.54 -11.46 -7.33
CA LYS A 333 5.52 -12.13 -6.50
C LYS A 333 4.45 -11.16 -5.95
N TYR A 334 4.77 -9.88 -5.80
CA TYR A 334 3.83 -8.84 -5.35
C TYR A 334 3.41 -7.91 -6.49
N GLY A 335 2.73 -8.51 -7.48
CA GLY A 335 2.27 -7.87 -8.69
C GLY A 335 2.20 -8.84 -9.87
N HIS A 336 1.73 -8.32 -11.00
CA HIS A 336 1.74 -8.93 -12.33
C HIS A 336 1.91 -7.74 -13.28
N VAL A 337 2.80 -7.68 -14.28
CA VAL A 337 3.16 -6.43 -15.01
C VAL A 337 3.38 -5.19 -14.11
N TYR A 338 2.32 -4.52 -13.65
CA TYR A 338 2.38 -3.50 -12.62
C TYR A 338 2.61 -4.10 -11.23
N ILE A 339 3.41 -3.41 -10.42
CA ILE A 339 3.86 -3.88 -9.11
C ILE A 339 3.49 -2.91 -7.99
N GLY A 340 3.59 -3.39 -6.75
CA GLY A 340 3.21 -2.60 -5.57
C GLY A 340 1.69 -2.41 -5.46
N ALA A 341 1.24 -1.53 -4.58
CA ALA A 341 -0.18 -1.39 -4.28
C ALA A 341 -1.04 -0.95 -5.49
N ILE A 342 -0.50 -0.13 -6.41
CA ILE A 342 -1.20 0.18 -7.67
C ILE A 342 -1.35 -1.04 -8.57
N GLY A 343 -0.35 -1.94 -8.57
CA GLY A 343 -0.38 -3.17 -9.34
C GLY A 343 -1.53 -4.08 -8.93
N LEU A 344 -1.75 -4.25 -7.62
CA LEU A 344 -2.85 -5.06 -7.08
C LEU A 344 -4.24 -4.62 -7.60
N VAL A 345 -4.43 -3.33 -7.86
CA VAL A 345 -5.66 -2.80 -8.44
C VAL A 345 -5.65 -2.91 -9.97
N ALA A 346 -4.56 -2.48 -10.62
CA ALA A 346 -4.43 -2.47 -12.08
C ALA A 346 -4.54 -3.88 -12.69
N THR A 347 -4.04 -4.92 -12.00
CA THR A 347 -4.13 -6.30 -12.47
C THR A 347 -5.58 -6.75 -12.67
N TYR A 348 -6.51 -6.37 -11.79
CA TYR A 348 -7.92 -6.74 -11.92
C TYR A 348 -8.54 -6.18 -13.21
N PHE A 349 -8.23 -4.93 -13.55
CA PHE A 349 -8.78 -4.25 -14.72
C PHE A 349 -8.09 -4.62 -16.04
N PHE A 350 -6.76 -4.75 -16.04
CA PHE A 350 -5.99 -4.92 -17.28
C PHE A 350 -5.65 -6.38 -17.61
N HIS A 351 -5.63 -7.26 -16.60
CA HIS A 351 -5.26 -8.67 -16.75
C HIS A 351 -6.30 -9.64 -16.15
N GLY A 352 -7.43 -9.10 -15.67
CA GLY A 352 -8.56 -9.87 -15.16
C GLY A 352 -8.44 -10.33 -13.72
N ARG A 353 -9.60 -10.73 -13.18
CA ARG A 353 -9.76 -11.16 -11.77
C ARG A 353 -8.92 -12.38 -11.40
N GLU A 354 -8.74 -13.33 -12.31
CA GLU A 354 -7.98 -14.56 -12.04
C GLU A 354 -6.54 -14.28 -11.61
N LYS A 355 -5.90 -13.28 -12.23
CA LYS A 355 -4.55 -12.84 -11.86
C LYS A 355 -4.56 -11.98 -10.58
N ALA A 356 -5.65 -11.27 -10.30
CA ALA A 356 -5.76 -10.39 -9.15
C ALA A 356 -6.12 -11.09 -7.83
N ARG A 357 -6.92 -12.17 -7.85
CA ARG A 357 -7.58 -12.75 -6.66
C ARG A 357 -6.62 -13.14 -5.53
N ASN A 358 -5.44 -13.65 -5.87
CA ASN A 358 -4.43 -14.03 -4.89
C ASN A 358 -3.62 -12.81 -4.42
N LEU A 359 -3.34 -11.87 -5.32
CA LEU A 359 -2.54 -10.67 -5.03
C LEU A 359 -3.24 -9.73 -4.05
N VAL A 360 -4.55 -9.48 -4.24
CA VAL A 360 -5.29 -8.51 -3.39
C VAL A 360 -5.43 -8.97 -1.94
N GLN A 361 -5.40 -10.28 -1.70
CA GLN A 361 -5.42 -10.85 -0.36
C GLN A 361 -4.10 -10.62 0.40
N ASN A 362 -3.00 -10.41 -0.31
CA ASN A 362 -1.65 -10.21 0.26
C ASN A 362 -1.41 -8.76 0.74
N CYS A 363 -2.46 -7.94 0.84
CA CYS A 363 -2.36 -6.58 1.34
C CYS A 363 -2.62 -6.51 2.86
N LEU A 364 -1.68 -5.93 3.61
CA LEU A 364 -1.84 -5.64 5.05
C LEU A 364 -2.87 -4.54 5.35
N ASN A 365 -3.27 -3.77 4.34
CA ASN A 365 -4.10 -2.58 4.46
C ASN A 365 -3.51 -1.48 5.40
N CYS A 366 -2.18 -1.38 5.50
CA CYS A 366 -1.50 -0.48 6.46
C CYS A 366 -1.43 1.01 6.07
N GLY A 367 -1.91 1.39 4.88
CA GLY A 367 -1.98 2.80 4.46
C GLY A 367 -0.68 3.46 3.99
N ALA A 368 0.48 2.78 4.05
CA ALA A 368 1.76 3.37 3.63
C ALA A 368 1.73 3.87 2.17
N CYS A 369 1.11 3.11 1.27
CA CYS A 369 0.96 3.48 -0.13
C CYS A 369 0.07 4.71 -0.36
N LYS A 370 -0.94 4.95 0.50
CA LYS A 370 -1.77 6.16 0.47
C LYS A 370 -0.97 7.37 0.94
N ALA A 371 -0.24 7.24 2.05
CA ALA A 371 0.55 8.32 2.63
C ALA A 371 1.67 8.83 1.71
N VAL A 372 2.25 7.94 0.88
CA VAL A 372 3.34 8.31 -0.04
C VAL A 372 2.85 8.70 -1.46
N CYS A 373 1.56 8.60 -1.74
CA CYS A 373 1.05 8.72 -3.10
C CYS A 373 1.20 10.16 -3.62
N ALA A 374 1.96 10.35 -4.70
CA ALA A 374 2.12 11.65 -5.37
C ALA A 374 0.85 12.17 -6.08
N ALA A 375 -0.20 11.35 -6.15
CA ALA A 375 -1.45 11.67 -6.86
C ALA A 375 -2.69 11.46 -5.97
N GLY A 376 -2.51 11.36 -4.64
CA GLY A 376 -3.62 11.30 -3.69
C GLY A 376 -4.54 10.07 -3.80
N ILE A 377 -4.03 8.93 -4.29
CA ILE A 377 -4.84 7.72 -4.52
C ILE A 377 -5.01 6.93 -3.20
N ASP A 378 -6.26 6.59 -2.84
CA ASP A 378 -6.59 5.75 -1.68
C ASP A 378 -6.48 4.25 -2.01
N LEU A 379 -5.25 3.81 -2.31
CA LEU A 379 -4.94 2.44 -2.70
C LEU A 379 -5.43 1.37 -1.69
N PRO A 380 -5.28 1.53 -0.35
CA PRO A 380 -5.78 0.52 0.60
C PRO A 380 -7.28 0.27 0.45
N THR A 381 -8.06 1.33 0.24
CA THR A 381 -9.50 1.17 0.09
C THR A 381 -9.87 0.53 -1.24
N LEU A 382 -9.20 0.92 -2.32
CA LEU A 382 -9.39 0.30 -3.63
C LEU A 382 -9.03 -1.19 -3.64
N ILE A 383 -7.97 -1.60 -2.95
CA ILE A 383 -7.58 -3.02 -2.87
C ILE A 383 -8.65 -3.84 -2.14
N LYS A 384 -9.21 -3.33 -1.04
CA LYS A 384 -10.35 -3.98 -0.36
C LYS A 384 -11.58 -4.05 -1.26
N GLU A 385 -11.81 -3.00 -2.04
CA GLU A 385 -12.93 -2.95 -2.99
C GLU A 385 -12.78 -3.99 -4.10
N VAL A 386 -11.57 -4.14 -4.68
CA VAL A 386 -11.28 -5.21 -5.64
C VAL A 386 -11.50 -6.58 -5.01
N HIS A 387 -10.98 -6.80 -3.79
CA HIS A 387 -11.16 -8.09 -3.11
C HIS A 387 -12.64 -8.42 -2.93
N ALA A 388 -13.45 -7.46 -2.50
CA ALA A 388 -14.88 -7.67 -2.34
C ALA A 388 -15.61 -7.90 -3.67
N ARG A 389 -15.29 -7.16 -4.75
CA ARG A 389 -15.89 -7.40 -6.08
C ARG A 389 -15.59 -8.81 -6.58
N ILE A 390 -14.36 -9.30 -6.40
CA ILE A 390 -14.00 -10.68 -6.73
C ILE A 390 -14.86 -11.68 -5.93
N GLN A 391 -15.08 -11.45 -4.64
CA GLN A 391 -15.93 -12.32 -3.82
C GLN A 391 -17.41 -12.25 -4.20
N ASP A 392 -17.90 -11.07 -4.59
CA ASP A 392 -19.28 -10.89 -5.07
C ASP A 392 -19.50 -11.60 -6.42
N GLU A 393 -18.47 -11.69 -7.27
CA GLU A 393 -18.48 -12.39 -8.57
C GLU A 393 -18.28 -13.91 -8.45
N GLU A 394 -17.36 -14.38 -7.60
CA GLU A 394 -16.98 -15.80 -7.49
C GLU A 394 -17.72 -16.54 -6.35
N GLY A 395 -18.37 -15.80 -5.45
CA GLY A 395 -18.98 -16.31 -4.23
C GLY A 395 -18.06 -16.18 -3.02
N HIS A 396 -18.68 -15.95 -1.86
CA HIS A 396 -17.96 -15.77 -0.60
C HIS A 396 -17.54 -17.13 0.01
N PRO A 397 -16.27 -17.30 0.43
CA PRO A 397 -15.82 -18.52 1.08
C PRO A 397 -16.62 -18.85 2.35
N LEU A 398 -16.91 -20.13 2.59
CA LEU A 398 -17.74 -20.55 3.74
C LEU A 398 -17.19 -20.05 5.08
N TYR A 399 -15.86 -20.06 5.27
CA TYR A 399 -15.25 -19.57 6.51
C TYR A 399 -15.47 -18.06 6.73
N SER A 400 -15.43 -17.24 5.66
CA SER A 400 -15.63 -15.79 5.79
C SER A 400 -17.09 -15.49 6.05
N SER A 401 -18.01 -16.17 5.37
CA SER A 401 -19.45 -15.99 5.55
C SER A 401 -19.93 -16.49 6.91
N ALA A 402 -19.39 -17.62 7.40
CA ALA A 402 -19.64 -18.11 8.75
C ALA A 402 -19.11 -17.13 9.81
N THR A 403 -17.91 -16.55 9.61
CA THR A 403 -17.38 -15.50 10.48
C THR A 403 -18.27 -14.25 10.45
N GLY A 404 -18.77 -13.87 9.28
CA GLY A 404 -19.76 -12.81 9.10
C GLY A 404 -21.04 -13.08 9.90
N ALA A 405 -21.64 -14.26 9.76
CA ALA A 405 -22.83 -14.65 10.50
C ALA A 405 -22.61 -14.64 12.02
N LEU A 406 -21.46 -15.14 12.47
CA LEU A 406 -21.09 -15.15 13.89
C LEU A 406 -20.92 -13.74 14.45
N LEU A 407 -20.10 -12.89 13.81
CA LEU A 407 -19.84 -11.52 14.32
C LEU A 407 -21.08 -10.63 14.30
N LYS A 408 -22.05 -10.90 13.41
CA LYS A 408 -23.35 -10.24 13.41
C LYS A 408 -24.23 -10.65 14.58
N ASN A 409 -24.20 -11.93 14.96
CA ASN A 409 -24.96 -12.41 16.09
C ASN A 409 -24.15 -12.23 17.38
N ARG A 410 -24.27 -11.05 17.97
CA ARG A 410 -23.58 -10.67 19.22
C ARG A 410 -23.75 -11.72 20.32
N THR A 411 -24.97 -12.21 20.54
CA THR A 411 -25.27 -13.19 21.60
C THR A 411 -24.53 -14.50 21.35
N LEU A 412 -24.53 -14.99 20.11
CA LEU A 412 -23.79 -16.19 19.72
C LEU A 412 -22.28 -15.99 19.82
N PHE A 413 -21.75 -14.87 19.32
CA PHE A 413 -20.33 -14.55 19.38
C PHE A 413 -19.83 -14.50 20.84
N HIS A 414 -20.57 -13.84 21.72
CA HIS A 414 -20.22 -13.76 23.14
C HIS A 414 -20.37 -15.10 23.84
N ALA A 415 -21.44 -15.85 23.56
CA ALA A 415 -21.61 -17.21 24.11
C ALA A 415 -20.43 -18.10 23.70
N MET A 416 -20.02 -18.06 22.43
CA MET A 416 -18.87 -18.81 21.92
C MET A 416 -17.57 -18.43 22.64
N LEU A 417 -17.29 -17.13 22.83
CA LEU A 417 -16.09 -16.69 23.55
C LEU A 417 -16.10 -17.08 25.03
N LYS A 418 -17.26 -16.98 25.71
CA LYS A 418 -17.42 -17.43 27.10
C LYS A 418 -17.22 -18.95 27.23
N SER A 419 -17.71 -19.74 26.27
CA SER A 419 -17.47 -21.19 26.22
C SER A 419 -16.00 -21.52 25.91
N ALA A 420 -15.39 -20.80 24.96
CA ALA A 420 -13.99 -21.00 24.60
C ALA A 420 -13.02 -20.75 25.77
N ARG A 421 -13.34 -19.81 26.68
CA ARG A 421 -12.61 -19.60 27.95
C ARG A 421 -12.53 -20.88 28.81
N LEU A 422 -13.61 -21.65 28.89
CA LEU A 422 -13.64 -22.87 29.70
C LEU A 422 -12.84 -24.00 29.02
N VAL A 423 -12.96 -24.09 27.70
CA VAL A 423 -12.34 -25.15 26.88
C VAL A 423 -10.83 -24.91 26.69
N GLN A 424 -10.34 -23.67 26.74
CA GLN A 424 -8.92 -23.36 26.55
C GLN A 424 -8.04 -23.69 27.77
N LYS A 425 -8.59 -23.91 28.97
CA LYS A 425 -7.79 -24.09 30.21
C LYS A 425 -6.72 -25.20 30.12
N PRO A 426 -6.99 -26.38 29.53
CA PRO A 426 -5.95 -27.40 29.32
C PRO A 426 -4.86 -26.96 28.33
N ILE A 427 -5.21 -26.10 27.38
CA ILE A 427 -4.31 -25.62 26.31
C ILE A 427 -3.43 -24.46 26.80
N THR A 428 -3.91 -23.64 27.74
CA THR A 428 -3.15 -22.52 28.30
C THR A 428 -2.16 -22.94 29.37
N GLY A 429 -2.38 -24.09 30.02
CA GLY A 429 -1.52 -24.60 31.09
C GLY A 429 -1.32 -23.59 32.23
N GLY A 430 -2.33 -22.75 32.50
CA GLY A 430 -2.28 -21.70 33.52
C GLY A 430 -1.58 -20.39 33.12
N THR A 431 -1.14 -20.25 31.86
CA THR A 431 -0.54 -18.99 31.36
C THR A 431 -1.53 -18.10 30.63
N PRO A 432 -1.23 -16.80 30.44
CA PRO A 432 -2.03 -15.91 29.60
C PRO A 432 -1.94 -16.22 28.08
N TYR A 433 -1.29 -17.32 27.69
CA TYR A 433 -1.09 -17.71 26.30
C TYR A 433 -1.54 -19.15 26.02
N LEU A 434 -1.86 -19.43 24.76
CA LEU A 434 -2.14 -20.78 24.27
C LEU A 434 -0.81 -21.54 24.08
N ARG A 435 -0.46 -22.45 25.00
CA ARG A 435 0.82 -23.19 24.99
C ARG A 435 0.83 -24.36 24.00
N HIS A 436 -0.28 -25.07 23.89
CA HIS A 436 -0.42 -26.23 23.00
C HIS A 436 -1.45 -25.95 21.91
N LEU A 437 -1.10 -25.07 20.96
CA LEU A 437 -1.92 -24.93 19.75
C LEU A 437 -2.09 -26.33 19.14
N PRO A 438 -3.32 -26.77 18.80
CA PRO A 438 -3.52 -28.04 18.12
C PRO A 438 -2.69 -28.00 16.83
N MET A 439 -1.54 -28.67 16.85
CA MET A 439 -0.49 -28.54 15.83
C MET A 439 -0.96 -28.93 14.42
N PHE A 440 -2.12 -29.58 14.31
CA PHE A 440 -2.76 -29.92 13.04
C PHE A 440 -3.58 -28.77 12.41
N LEU A 441 -4.10 -27.80 13.20
CA LEU A 441 -4.92 -26.69 12.71
C LEU A 441 -4.16 -25.37 12.56
N PHE A 442 -3.10 -25.16 13.36
CA PHE A 442 -2.42 -23.86 13.47
C PHE A 442 -0.89 -23.94 13.38
N LYS A 443 -0.34 -24.98 12.75
CA LYS A 443 1.12 -25.21 12.64
C LYS A 443 1.88 -23.96 12.16
N ASP A 444 1.31 -23.24 11.21
CA ASP A 444 1.96 -22.07 10.61
C ASP A 444 1.89 -20.81 11.50
N GLN A 445 1.19 -20.83 12.64
CA GLN A 445 1.07 -19.69 13.57
C GLN A 445 2.10 -19.72 14.70
N ASP A 446 2.97 -20.74 14.76
CA ASP A 446 3.97 -20.94 15.82
C ASP A 446 5.11 -19.90 15.82
N PHE A 447 5.06 -18.89 14.97
CA PHE A 447 6.02 -17.77 14.98
C PHE A 447 5.69 -16.71 16.06
N ARG A 448 4.56 -16.84 16.76
CA ARG A 448 4.16 -15.98 17.88
C ARG A 448 3.30 -16.78 18.87
N ALA A 449 3.38 -16.46 20.15
CA ALA A 449 2.40 -16.91 21.12
C ALA A 449 1.06 -16.19 20.91
N LEU A 450 -0.05 -16.92 20.98
CA LEU A 450 -1.38 -16.33 20.90
C LEU A 450 -1.95 -16.15 22.32
N PRO A 451 -2.59 -15.00 22.61
CA PRO A 451 -3.17 -14.75 23.92
C PRO A 451 -4.38 -15.66 24.16
N ALA A 452 -4.56 -16.04 25.42
CA ALA A 452 -5.78 -16.69 25.89
C ALA A 452 -6.93 -15.67 25.97
N ILE A 453 -8.17 -16.17 25.88
CA ILE A 453 -9.34 -15.37 26.25
C ILE A 453 -9.26 -15.07 27.75
N ALA A 454 -9.51 -13.83 28.15
CA ALA A 454 -9.47 -13.41 29.54
C ALA A 454 -10.51 -14.16 30.38
N ASP A 455 -10.23 -14.29 31.68
CA ASP A 455 -11.15 -14.95 32.59
C ASP A 455 -12.47 -14.16 32.71
N GLU A 456 -12.41 -12.90 33.10
CA GLU A 456 -13.57 -12.03 33.14
C GLU A 456 -13.45 -11.01 32.02
N ALA A 457 -14.44 -10.91 31.13
CA ALA A 457 -14.45 -9.90 30.07
C ALA A 457 -14.68 -8.50 30.65
N PHE A 458 -14.21 -7.44 29.99
CA PHE A 458 -14.36 -6.07 30.48
C PHE A 458 -15.82 -5.71 30.73
N ARG A 459 -16.72 -6.11 29.83
CA ARG A 459 -18.17 -5.91 29.98
C ARG A 459 -18.73 -6.47 31.30
N ASP A 460 -18.18 -7.58 31.78
CA ASP A 460 -18.64 -8.23 33.01
C ASP A 460 -18.03 -7.54 34.26
N ARG A 461 -16.97 -6.73 34.08
CA ARG A 461 -16.30 -5.94 35.13
C ARG A 461 -16.84 -4.51 35.24
N TRP A 462 -17.46 -3.98 34.18
CA TRP A 462 -17.83 -2.56 34.06
C TRP A 462 -18.58 -2.00 35.27
N GLU A 463 -19.66 -2.65 35.71
CA GLU A 463 -20.49 -2.15 36.83
C GLU A 463 -19.71 -2.04 38.15
N LYS A 464 -18.64 -2.84 38.33
CA LYS A 464 -17.82 -2.82 39.55
C LYS A 464 -16.83 -1.66 39.57
N ILE A 465 -16.35 -1.24 38.39
CA ILE A 465 -15.28 -0.23 38.25
C ILE A 465 -15.80 1.12 37.78
N ARG A 466 -17.07 1.19 37.38
CA ARG A 466 -17.71 2.39 36.83
C ARG A 466 -17.64 3.55 37.83
N PRO A 467 -16.99 4.68 37.48
CA PRO A 467 -16.98 5.85 38.35
C PRO A 467 -18.37 6.47 38.49
N ARG A 468 -18.70 6.92 39.70
CA ARG A 468 -19.92 7.70 39.97
C ARG A 468 -19.61 9.18 39.78
N VAL A 469 -20.34 9.82 38.88
CA VAL A 469 -20.21 11.25 38.58
C VAL A 469 -21.61 11.86 38.61
N GLU A 470 -21.89 12.70 39.62
CA GLU A 470 -23.21 13.31 39.83
C GLU A 470 -23.47 14.45 38.84
N ASN A 471 -22.49 15.32 38.64
CA ASN A 471 -22.52 16.41 37.67
C ASN A 471 -21.39 16.21 36.66
N ALA A 472 -21.76 15.87 35.43
CA ALA A 472 -20.81 15.56 34.37
C ALA A 472 -20.60 16.76 33.45
N ASP A 473 -19.36 17.24 33.35
CA ASP A 473 -18.90 18.23 32.37
C ASP A 473 -18.68 17.59 31.00
N LEU A 474 -18.32 16.31 30.99
CA LEU A 474 -18.07 15.52 29.79
C LEU A 474 -18.71 14.13 29.89
N LYS A 475 -19.37 13.69 28.81
CA LYS A 475 -19.94 12.35 28.67
C LYS A 475 -19.20 11.55 27.61
N VAL A 476 -18.63 10.43 28.02
CA VAL A 476 -17.77 9.58 27.16
C VAL A 476 -18.37 8.19 27.03
N ALA A 477 -18.57 7.73 25.80
CA ALA A 477 -18.84 6.33 25.51
C ALA A 477 -17.52 5.58 25.26
N LEU A 478 -17.29 4.49 25.98
CA LEU A 478 -16.13 3.63 25.78
C LEU A 478 -16.44 2.56 24.73
N PHE A 479 -15.67 2.56 23.63
CA PHE A 479 -15.73 1.51 22.61
C PHE A 479 -14.54 0.55 22.75
N SER A 480 -14.79 -0.66 23.25
CA SER A 480 -13.75 -1.68 23.50
C SER A 480 -13.43 -2.53 22.27
N GLY A 481 -14.35 -2.60 21.30
CA GLY A 481 -14.32 -3.60 20.24
C GLY A 481 -14.27 -5.03 20.81
N CYS A 482 -13.71 -5.97 20.05
CA CYS A 482 -13.67 -7.38 20.46
C CYS A 482 -12.44 -7.76 21.31
N VAL A 483 -11.25 -7.27 20.95
CA VAL A 483 -9.99 -7.73 21.60
C VAL A 483 -9.85 -7.18 23.01
N GLN A 484 -10.17 -5.91 23.24
CA GLN A 484 -10.00 -5.30 24.58
C GLN A 484 -11.14 -5.68 25.54
N ASP A 485 -12.24 -6.21 25.03
CA ASP A 485 -13.30 -6.74 25.87
C ASP A 485 -12.95 -8.15 26.37
N PHE A 486 -12.54 -9.04 25.46
CA PHE A 486 -12.41 -10.48 25.76
C PHE A 486 -10.97 -10.99 25.89
N VAL A 487 -9.95 -10.25 25.48
CA VAL A 487 -8.55 -10.69 25.50
C VAL A 487 -7.70 -9.83 26.42
N TYR A 488 -7.87 -8.50 26.35
CA TYR A 488 -7.10 -7.54 27.15
C TYR A 488 -7.98 -6.57 27.97
N PRO A 489 -8.89 -7.07 28.83
CA PRO A 489 -9.78 -6.22 29.64
C PRO A 489 -9.01 -5.27 30.58
N GLU A 490 -7.80 -5.62 31.00
CA GLU A 490 -6.92 -4.78 31.81
C GLU A 490 -6.59 -3.44 31.14
N GLN A 491 -6.56 -3.39 29.81
CA GLN A 491 -6.30 -2.14 29.07
C GLN A 491 -7.46 -1.16 29.22
N MET A 492 -8.69 -1.66 29.19
CA MET A 492 -9.89 -0.84 29.38
C MET A 492 -9.99 -0.37 30.83
N GLU A 493 -9.66 -1.21 31.82
CA GLU A 493 -9.57 -0.81 33.23
C GLU A 493 -8.55 0.32 33.44
N ALA A 494 -7.37 0.18 32.83
CA ALA A 494 -6.35 1.22 32.87
C ALA A 494 -6.84 2.53 32.26
N ALA A 495 -7.54 2.49 31.13
CA ALA A 495 -8.16 3.69 30.56
C ALA A 495 -9.24 4.30 31.46
N VAL A 496 -10.09 3.49 32.10
CA VAL A 496 -11.08 3.98 33.07
C VAL A 496 -10.38 4.70 34.21
N ALA A 497 -9.29 4.15 34.76
CA ALA A 497 -8.51 4.79 35.82
C ALA A 497 -7.90 6.13 35.37
N VAL A 498 -7.32 6.18 34.16
CA VAL A 498 -6.74 7.41 33.57
C VAL A 498 -7.81 8.46 33.35
N ILE A 499 -8.94 8.11 32.75
CA ILE A 499 -10.02 9.07 32.47
C ILE A 499 -10.65 9.56 33.78
N ALA A 500 -10.87 8.67 34.75
CA ALA A 500 -11.42 9.01 36.07
C ALA A 500 -10.49 9.89 36.92
N SER A 501 -9.21 10.02 36.57
CA SER A 501 -8.29 10.94 37.28
C SER A 501 -8.73 12.42 37.15
N LYS A 502 -9.47 12.74 36.08
CA LYS A 502 -10.12 14.03 35.86
C LYS A 502 -11.53 14.01 36.42
N LYS A 503 -11.85 15.00 37.27
CA LYS A 503 -13.21 15.18 37.81
C LYS A 503 -14.16 15.61 36.67
N GLY A 504 -15.45 15.29 36.81
CA GLY A 504 -16.49 15.73 35.88
C GLY A 504 -16.65 14.88 34.61
N VAL A 505 -15.87 13.82 34.42
CA VAL A 505 -15.97 12.95 33.23
C VAL A 505 -16.83 11.73 33.53
N ALA A 506 -18.09 11.75 33.09
CA ALA A 506 -18.96 10.58 33.13
C ALA A 506 -18.63 9.62 31.98
N MET A 507 -18.42 8.35 32.32
CA MET A 507 -18.18 7.31 31.34
C MET A 507 -19.36 6.34 31.32
N GLU A 508 -19.71 5.90 30.12
CA GLU A 508 -20.62 4.79 29.87
C GLU A 508 -19.93 3.73 29.03
N TYR A 509 -20.27 2.47 29.27
CA TYR A 509 -19.91 1.37 28.40
C TYR A 509 -21.18 0.85 27.72
N PRO A 510 -21.47 1.26 26.47
CA PRO A 510 -22.67 0.81 25.78
C PRO A 510 -22.62 -0.70 25.53
N MET A 511 -23.32 -1.47 26.37
CA MET A 511 -23.33 -2.95 26.33
C MET A 511 -23.78 -3.49 24.97
N GLY A 512 -24.55 -2.69 24.24
CA GLY A 512 -25.00 -2.89 22.86
C GLY A 512 -23.87 -3.23 21.88
N GLN A 513 -22.69 -2.63 22.03
CA GLN A 513 -21.62 -2.67 21.05
C GLN A 513 -21.04 -4.09 20.78
N SER A 514 -20.46 -4.26 19.59
CA SER A 514 -19.82 -5.50 19.14
C SER A 514 -18.46 -5.19 18.48
N CYS A 515 -17.93 -6.10 17.66
CA CYS A 515 -16.75 -5.87 16.82
C CYS A 515 -16.95 -4.63 15.92
N CYS A 516 -15.88 -3.89 15.63
CA CYS A 516 -15.95 -2.72 14.76
C CYS A 516 -16.33 -3.08 13.31
N GLY A 517 -16.04 -4.31 12.87
CA GLY A 517 -16.35 -4.82 11.53
C GLY A 517 -15.20 -4.74 10.52
N LEU A 518 -14.05 -4.17 10.87
CA LEU A 518 -12.90 -4.10 9.97
C LEU A 518 -12.44 -5.46 9.43
N PRO A 519 -12.34 -6.55 10.23
CA PRO A 519 -11.96 -7.87 9.70
C PRO A 519 -12.89 -8.40 8.61
N LEU A 520 -14.20 -8.10 8.68
CA LEU A 520 -15.17 -8.50 7.65
C LEU A 520 -14.85 -7.79 6.33
N MET A 521 -14.55 -6.49 6.37
CA MET A 521 -14.13 -5.75 5.18
C MET A 521 -12.83 -6.29 4.57
N MET A 522 -11.89 -6.74 5.41
CA MET A 522 -10.64 -7.33 4.93
C MET A 522 -10.84 -8.71 4.29
N MET A 523 -11.94 -9.41 4.60
CA MET A 523 -12.32 -10.68 3.95
C MET A 523 -13.23 -10.50 2.73
N GLY A 524 -13.62 -9.26 2.42
CA GLY A 524 -14.57 -8.95 1.34
C GLY A 524 -16.05 -9.02 1.76
N GLU A 525 -16.36 -9.31 3.02
CA GLU A 525 -17.73 -9.50 3.56
C GLU A 525 -18.45 -8.16 3.80
N LYS A 526 -18.63 -7.36 2.74
CA LYS A 526 -19.17 -5.99 2.82
C LYS A 526 -20.55 -5.91 3.45
N LYS A 527 -21.47 -6.79 3.05
CA LYS A 527 -22.85 -6.79 3.56
C LYS A 527 -22.86 -7.00 5.08
N ALA A 528 -22.14 -8.01 5.56
CA ALA A 528 -22.03 -8.27 6.99
C ALA A 528 -21.32 -7.12 7.73
N GLY A 529 -20.29 -6.52 7.13
CA GLY A 529 -19.63 -5.32 7.65
C GLY A 529 -20.57 -4.13 7.79
N ARG A 530 -21.45 -3.89 6.80
CA ARG A 530 -22.47 -2.83 6.83
C ARG A 530 -23.52 -3.07 7.91
N GLU A 531 -24.04 -4.28 8.03
CA GLU A 531 -25.01 -4.66 9.06
C GLU A 531 -24.43 -4.46 10.48
N LEU A 532 -23.18 -4.87 10.69
CA LEU A 532 -22.48 -4.71 11.97
C LEU A 532 -22.20 -3.23 12.30
N ALA A 533 -21.86 -2.41 11.29
CA ALA A 533 -21.70 -0.98 11.47
C ALA A 533 -23.01 -0.30 11.88
N ALA A 534 -24.13 -0.65 11.23
CA ALA A 534 -25.46 -0.17 11.61
C ALA A 534 -25.81 -0.57 13.06
N HIS A 535 -25.52 -1.81 13.44
CA HIS A 535 -25.72 -2.29 14.82
C HIS A 535 -24.96 -1.44 15.84
N ASN A 536 -23.67 -1.18 15.62
CA ASN A 536 -22.88 -0.36 16.55
C ASN A 536 -23.39 1.09 16.64
N MET A 537 -23.81 1.69 15.52
CA MET A 537 -24.41 3.03 15.53
C MET A 537 -25.79 3.07 16.20
N ASN A 538 -26.50 1.95 16.29
CA ASN A 538 -27.74 1.84 17.06
C ASN A 538 -27.47 1.57 18.55
N ALA A 539 -26.42 0.81 18.86
CA ALA A 539 -25.99 0.50 20.21
C ALA A 539 -25.43 1.71 20.97
N ILE A 540 -24.86 2.67 20.25
CA ILE A 540 -24.27 3.88 20.81
C ILE A 540 -24.98 5.08 20.21
N ASP A 541 -25.88 5.68 20.98
CA ASP A 541 -26.49 6.94 20.61
C ASP A 541 -25.46 8.06 20.71
N ALA A 542 -24.83 8.39 19.58
CA ALA A 542 -23.77 9.39 19.49
C ALA A 542 -24.19 10.80 19.92
N GLN A 543 -25.49 11.09 20.03
CA GLN A 543 -25.97 12.39 20.51
C GLN A 543 -25.91 12.50 22.04
N GLY A 544 -25.92 11.38 22.75
CA GLY A 544 -25.82 11.33 24.21
C GLY A 544 -24.39 11.50 24.75
N PHE A 545 -23.38 11.59 23.88
CA PHE A 545 -21.97 11.60 24.24
C PHE A 545 -21.21 12.72 23.51
N ASP A 546 -20.25 13.31 24.21
CA ASP A 546 -19.31 14.27 23.64
C ASP A 546 -18.25 13.54 22.80
N TYR A 547 -17.82 12.36 23.27
CA TYR A 547 -16.81 11.52 22.63
C TYR A 547 -17.14 10.03 22.71
N ILE A 548 -16.77 9.29 21.67
CA ILE A 548 -16.70 7.84 21.64
C ILE A 548 -15.21 7.48 21.62
N VAL A 549 -14.67 7.06 22.76
CA VAL A 549 -13.24 6.80 22.94
C VAL A 549 -12.94 5.33 22.77
N THR A 550 -11.92 5.01 21.98
CA THR A 550 -11.42 3.63 21.82
C THR A 550 -9.91 3.56 21.93
N LEU A 551 -9.43 2.48 22.53
CA LEU A 551 -8.02 2.16 22.71
C LEU A 551 -7.47 1.29 21.56
N CYS A 552 -8.22 1.16 20.46
CA CYS A 552 -7.76 0.43 19.30
C CYS A 552 -7.64 1.36 18.11
N ALA A 553 -6.41 1.68 17.72
CA ALA A 553 -6.13 2.47 16.51
C ALA A 553 -6.89 1.98 15.27
N SER A 554 -7.00 0.66 15.10
CA SER A 554 -7.74 0.06 13.98
C SER A 554 -9.25 0.28 14.07
N CYS A 555 -9.82 0.19 15.28
CA CYS A 555 -11.24 0.50 15.49
C CYS A 555 -11.47 2.00 15.28
N ALA A 556 -10.66 2.88 15.89
CA ALA A 556 -10.80 4.33 15.77
C ALA A 556 -10.81 4.79 14.29
N SER A 557 -9.81 4.35 13.50
CA SER A 557 -9.74 4.69 12.07
C SER A 557 -10.93 4.13 11.28
N TYR A 558 -11.33 2.89 11.52
CA TYR A 558 -12.43 2.27 10.78
C TYR A 558 -13.80 2.84 11.15
N LEU A 559 -14.07 3.10 12.43
CA LEU A 559 -15.27 3.77 12.90
C LEU A 559 -15.37 5.19 12.33
N LYS A 560 -14.26 5.93 12.27
CA LYS A 560 -14.22 7.32 11.80
C LYS A 560 -14.36 7.46 10.27
N HIS A 561 -13.71 6.57 9.51
CA HIS A 561 -13.66 6.68 8.04
C HIS A 561 -14.45 5.59 7.32
N GLY A 562 -14.36 4.34 7.80
CA GLY A 562 -15.01 3.19 7.20
C GLY A 562 -16.54 3.26 7.26
N TYR A 563 -17.11 3.71 8.39
CA TYR A 563 -18.57 3.79 8.54
C TYR A 563 -19.16 4.85 7.60
N LYS A 564 -18.54 6.03 7.51
CA LYS A 564 -18.93 7.06 6.53
C LYS A 564 -18.94 6.51 5.11
N ARG A 565 -17.91 5.76 4.71
CA ARG A 565 -17.84 5.18 3.36
C ARG A 565 -18.91 4.10 3.13
N LEU A 566 -19.15 3.24 4.12
CA LEU A 566 -20.14 2.17 4.02
C LEU A 566 -21.55 2.69 3.73
N PHE A 567 -21.89 3.87 4.27
CA PHE A 567 -23.23 4.45 4.19
C PHE A 567 -23.33 5.66 3.25
N LYS A 568 -22.29 5.96 2.45
CA LYS A 568 -22.26 7.17 1.60
C LYS A 568 -23.46 7.30 0.66
N ASP A 569 -24.02 6.18 0.19
CA ASP A 569 -25.13 6.14 -0.77
C ASP A 569 -26.51 5.99 -0.09
N ASP A 570 -26.57 6.03 1.25
CA ASP A 570 -27.80 5.96 2.05
C ASP A 570 -27.94 7.25 2.88
N PRO A 571 -28.74 8.25 2.46
CA PRO A 571 -28.76 9.57 3.10
C PRO A 571 -29.06 9.54 4.61
N ALA A 572 -29.99 8.68 5.04
CA ALA A 572 -30.38 8.58 6.45
C ALA A 572 -29.23 8.01 7.28
N MET A 573 -28.60 6.94 6.80
CA MET A 573 -27.49 6.32 7.50
C MET A 573 -26.19 7.12 7.35
N ALA A 574 -25.99 7.86 6.26
CA ALA A 574 -24.84 8.73 6.02
C ALA A 574 -24.76 9.82 7.08
N PHE A 575 -25.89 10.47 7.39
CA PHE A 575 -25.96 11.48 8.44
C PHE A 575 -25.61 10.88 9.81
N LYS A 576 -26.21 9.74 10.14
CA LYS A 576 -25.93 9.03 11.40
C LYS A 576 -24.45 8.60 11.50
N ALA A 577 -23.87 8.07 10.42
CA ALA A 577 -22.47 7.70 10.35
C ALA A 577 -21.54 8.90 10.47
N ALA A 578 -21.93 10.05 9.91
CA ALA A 578 -21.18 11.29 10.05
C ALA A 578 -21.16 11.80 11.49
N GLN A 579 -22.31 11.79 12.17
CA GLN A 579 -22.42 12.13 13.60
C GLN A 579 -21.58 11.19 14.46
N PHE A 580 -21.73 9.87 14.26
CA PHE A 580 -20.96 8.87 14.99
C PHE A 580 -19.45 9.08 14.82
N ALA A 581 -18.99 9.18 13.58
CA ALA A 581 -17.57 9.37 13.26
C ALA A 581 -17.00 10.70 13.78
N HIS A 582 -17.82 11.76 13.89
CA HIS A 582 -17.39 13.03 14.48
C HIS A 582 -17.06 12.88 15.97
N ARG A 583 -17.81 12.01 16.68
CA ARG A 583 -17.58 11.72 18.11
C ARG A 583 -16.42 10.77 18.36
N VAL A 584 -16.00 9.98 17.36
CA VAL A 584 -14.91 9.00 17.52
C VAL A 584 -13.54 9.67 17.67
N MET A 585 -12.86 9.33 18.77
CA MET A 585 -11.50 9.76 19.09
C MET A 585 -10.68 8.58 19.62
N ASP A 586 -9.39 8.53 19.28
CA ASP A 586 -8.48 7.56 19.88
C ASP A 586 -8.11 7.97 21.31
N PHE A 587 -7.75 6.99 22.13
CA PHE A 587 -7.43 7.17 23.54
C PHE A 587 -6.34 8.23 23.80
N SER A 588 -5.21 8.15 23.10
CA SER A 588 -4.07 9.03 23.36
C SER A 588 -4.39 10.49 23.02
N SER A 589 -5.04 10.78 21.89
CA SER A 589 -5.51 12.14 21.60
C SER A 589 -6.57 12.59 22.61
N PHE A 590 -7.49 11.74 23.04
CA PHE A 590 -8.48 12.13 24.04
C PHE A 590 -7.84 12.52 25.37
N VAL A 591 -6.91 11.71 25.88
CA VAL A 591 -6.24 11.98 27.17
C VAL A 591 -5.40 13.25 27.12
N ARG A 592 -4.65 13.46 26.04
CA ARG A 592 -3.80 14.64 25.90
C ARG A 592 -4.61 15.89 25.59
N ASP A 593 -5.41 15.85 24.53
CA ASP A 593 -5.98 17.05 23.91
C ASP A 593 -7.32 17.46 24.57
N ILE A 594 -8.06 16.52 25.18
CA ILE A 594 -9.35 16.80 25.84
C ILE A 594 -9.23 16.81 27.37
N LEU A 595 -8.61 15.79 27.98
CA LEU A 595 -8.47 15.78 29.44
C LEU A 595 -7.37 16.74 29.93
N GLY A 596 -6.41 17.05 29.06
CA GLY A 596 -5.29 17.93 29.37
C GLY A 596 -4.37 17.36 30.44
N LEU A 597 -4.15 16.04 30.44
CA LEU A 597 -3.16 15.45 31.34
C LEU A 597 -1.76 15.84 30.88
N THR A 598 -0.98 16.37 31.81
CA THR A 598 0.43 16.77 31.66
C THR A 598 1.30 15.99 32.64
N ASP A 599 2.60 16.26 32.64
CA ASP A 599 3.58 15.73 33.60
C ASP A 599 3.18 15.92 35.08
N GLU A 600 2.48 17.00 35.41
CA GLU A 600 1.95 17.23 36.75
C GLU A 600 0.97 16.14 37.21
N SER A 601 0.31 15.45 36.28
CA SER A 601 -0.66 14.38 36.55
C SER A 601 0.01 13.05 36.92
N PHE A 602 1.29 12.89 36.62
CA PHE A 602 2.02 11.63 36.75
C PHE A 602 3.16 11.71 37.77
N ALA A 603 3.55 10.55 38.28
CA ALA A 603 4.76 10.38 39.07
C ALA A 603 5.99 10.72 38.20
N GLY A 604 7.11 11.09 38.84
CA GLY A 604 8.31 11.60 38.18
C GLY A 604 9.04 10.60 37.26
N PRO A 605 10.36 10.74 37.04
CA PRO A 605 11.10 9.87 36.13
C PRO A 605 10.94 8.37 36.42
N SER A 606 11.00 7.55 35.36
CA SER A 606 10.76 6.11 35.38
C SER A 606 11.65 5.39 34.35
N LYS A 607 11.26 4.17 33.97
CA LYS A 607 12.01 3.29 33.06
C LYS A 607 12.00 3.77 31.61
N GLN A 608 12.94 3.22 30.84
CA GLN A 608 13.03 3.39 29.39
C GLN A 608 11.93 2.60 28.67
N VAL A 609 11.30 3.24 27.69
CA VAL A 609 10.23 2.64 26.89
C VAL A 609 10.42 3.06 25.44
N THR A 610 10.35 2.09 24.52
CA THR A 610 10.22 2.39 23.09
C THR A 610 8.74 2.40 22.66
N TYR A 611 8.42 2.91 21.48
CA TYR A 611 7.05 2.98 20.99
C TYR A 611 6.92 2.21 19.69
N HIS A 612 5.76 1.62 19.44
CA HIS A 612 5.38 1.21 18.09
C HIS A 612 4.15 2.00 17.66
N ALA A 613 4.32 2.85 16.64
CA ALA A 613 3.25 3.65 16.07
C ALA A 613 2.32 2.79 15.20
N PRO A 614 1.06 2.50 15.63
CA PRO A 614 0.15 1.69 14.84
C PRO A 614 -0.19 2.37 13.52
N CYS A 615 -0.18 1.61 12.43
CA CYS A 615 -0.40 2.16 11.09
C CYS A 615 -1.76 2.88 10.94
N HIS A 616 -2.84 2.36 11.54
CA HIS A 616 -4.17 3.00 11.52
C HIS A 616 -4.27 4.24 12.43
N LEU A 617 -3.34 4.43 13.37
CA LEU A 617 -3.26 5.67 14.15
C LEU A 617 -2.53 6.75 13.34
N CYS A 618 -1.27 6.50 13.00
CA CYS A 618 -0.41 7.51 12.37
C CYS A 618 -0.83 7.83 10.92
N ARG A 619 -1.22 6.83 10.12
CA ARG A 619 -1.65 7.05 8.73
C ARG A 619 -3.16 7.08 8.56
N GLY A 620 -3.89 6.37 9.43
CA GLY A 620 -5.34 6.29 9.36
C GLY A 620 -6.05 7.46 10.01
N LEU A 621 -5.49 8.03 11.08
CA LEU A 621 -6.07 9.18 11.81
C LEU A 621 -5.17 10.43 11.77
N GLY A 622 -3.92 10.31 11.31
CA GLY A 622 -2.95 11.40 11.31
C GLY A 622 -2.33 11.66 12.69
N VAL A 623 -2.56 10.78 13.67
CA VAL A 623 -2.08 10.97 15.05
C VAL A 623 -0.68 10.39 15.19
N THR A 624 0.30 11.27 15.34
CA THR A 624 1.71 10.89 15.54
C THR A 624 2.20 11.25 16.94
N GLU A 625 1.96 12.47 17.41
CA GLU A 625 2.67 12.97 18.60
C GLU A 625 2.00 12.64 19.94
N ALA A 626 0.66 12.56 19.99
CA ALA A 626 -0.06 12.42 21.26
C ALA A 626 0.43 11.24 22.14
N PRO A 627 0.64 10.01 21.60
CA PRO A 627 1.16 8.90 22.40
C PRO A 627 2.59 9.15 22.92
N ARG A 628 3.46 9.74 22.09
CA ARG A 628 4.87 10.00 22.47
C ARG A 628 4.97 11.07 23.54
N ALA A 629 4.16 12.13 23.42
CA ALA A 629 4.05 13.16 24.43
C ALA A 629 3.58 12.57 25.76
N LEU A 630 2.49 11.79 25.76
CA LEU A 630 1.96 11.16 26.97
C LEU A 630 2.96 10.22 27.66
N LEU A 631 3.77 9.46 26.89
CA LEU A 631 4.82 8.63 27.48
C LEU A 631 5.87 9.48 28.22
N ARG A 632 6.30 10.60 27.62
CA ARG A 632 7.26 11.52 28.24
C ARG A 632 6.65 12.22 29.46
N ASP A 633 5.42 12.69 29.35
CA ASP A 633 4.68 13.33 30.44
C ASP A 633 4.47 12.35 31.61
N ALA A 634 4.28 11.06 31.33
CA ALA A 634 4.22 10.00 32.36
C ALA A 634 5.57 9.68 33.04
N GLY A 635 6.62 10.42 32.71
CA GLY A 635 7.98 10.27 33.24
C GLY A 635 8.76 9.12 32.63
N LEU A 636 8.31 8.52 31.52
CA LEU A 636 9.03 7.45 30.83
C LEU A 636 10.08 8.05 29.88
N GLU A 637 11.26 7.46 29.87
CA GLU A 637 12.31 7.84 28.91
C GLU A 637 11.98 7.18 27.55
N TYR A 638 11.39 7.96 26.64
CA TYR A 638 11.03 7.49 25.30
C TYR A 638 12.26 7.32 24.40
N LEU A 639 12.52 6.08 23.97
CA LEU A 639 13.58 5.73 23.02
C LEU A 639 12.98 5.41 21.63
N PRO A 640 13.19 6.27 20.61
CA PRO A 640 12.59 6.05 19.29
C PRO A 640 13.20 4.83 18.59
N ALA A 641 12.36 3.94 18.08
CA ALA A 641 12.81 2.80 17.29
C ALA A 641 12.96 3.16 15.80
N GLU A 642 13.94 2.54 15.14
CA GLU A 642 14.03 2.63 13.67
C GLU A 642 12.77 2.07 13.01
N GLU A 643 12.30 2.76 11.96
CA GLU A 643 11.09 2.39 11.22
C GLU A 643 9.88 2.14 12.13
N GLU A 644 9.75 2.95 13.19
CA GLU A 644 8.73 2.80 14.25
C GLU A 644 7.31 2.59 13.72
N ASP A 645 6.98 3.29 12.63
CA ASP A 645 5.68 3.37 11.96
C ASP A 645 5.46 2.29 10.88
N VAL A 646 6.43 1.41 10.64
CA VAL A 646 6.27 0.26 9.73
C VAL A 646 5.41 -0.81 10.39
N CYS A 647 4.52 -1.41 9.60
CA CYS A 647 3.56 -2.41 10.06
C CYS A 647 4.24 -3.57 10.78
N CYS A 648 3.67 -4.01 11.91
CA CYS A 648 4.13 -5.15 12.71
C CYS A 648 3.89 -6.53 12.06
N GLY A 649 3.22 -6.59 10.91
CA GLY A 649 2.89 -7.83 10.20
C GLY A 649 1.56 -8.49 10.61
N PHE A 650 0.81 -7.94 11.58
CA PHE A 650 -0.45 -8.54 12.04
C PHE A 650 -1.53 -8.56 10.95
N GLY A 651 -1.92 -7.38 10.46
CA GLY A 651 -2.92 -7.21 9.39
C GLY A 651 -4.24 -7.99 9.58
N GLY A 652 -4.63 -8.32 10.81
CA GLY A 652 -5.81 -9.13 11.10
C GLY A 652 -5.75 -10.49 10.42
N THR A 653 -6.68 -10.74 9.49
CA THR A 653 -6.78 -11.99 8.71
C THR A 653 -5.55 -12.24 7.83
N PHE A 654 -4.77 -11.21 7.52
CA PHE A 654 -3.51 -11.34 6.79
C PHE A 654 -2.56 -12.32 7.46
N SER A 655 -2.25 -12.15 8.76
CA SER A 655 -1.27 -13.02 9.44
C SER A 655 -1.70 -14.48 9.55
N VAL A 656 -3.00 -14.75 9.43
CA VAL A 656 -3.55 -16.11 9.36
C VAL A 656 -3.39 -16.70 7.96
N LYS A 657 -3.63 -15.90 6.91
CA LYS A 657 -3.52 -16.32 5.50
C LYS A 657 -2.08 -16.42 5.01
N PHE A 658 -1.21 -15.52 5.45
CA PHE A 658 0.20 -15.39 5.02
C PHE A 658 1.16 -15.36 6.23
N PRO A 659 1.16 -16.42 7.07
CA PRO A 659 2.01 -16.50 8.25
C PRO A 659 3.50 -16.35 7.93
N GLU A 660 3.96 -16.91 6.81
CA GLU A 660 5.35 -16.81 6.35
C GLU A 660 5.80 -15.35 6.19
N LEU A 661 4.95 -14.48 5.66
CA LEU A 661 5.26 -13.06 5.49
C LEU A 661 5.09 -12.28 6.80
N SER A 662 4.05 -12.61 7.56
CA SER A 662 3.81 -12.01 8.88
C SER A 662 5.00 -12.24 9.82
N LYS A 663 5.59 -13.44 9.79
CA LYS A 663 6.78 -13.79 10.58
C LYS A 663 7.97 -12.88 10.24
N GLU A 664 8.31 -12.73 8.97
CA GLU A 664 9.46 -11.90 8.56
C GLU A 664 9.27 -10.43 8.96
N LEU A 665 8.06 -9.90 8.82
CA LEU A 665 7.74 -8.53 9.23
C LEU A 665 7.79 -8.36 10.75
N LEU A 666 7.33 -9.36 11.51
CA LEU A 666 7.41 -9.38 12.95
C LEU A 666 8.85 -9.41 13.43
N GLN A 667 9.67 -10.31 12.88
CA GLN A 667 11.07 -10.46 13.27
C GLN A 667 11.81 -9.13 13.13
N LYS A 668 11.68 -8.48 11.96
CA LYS A 668 12.29 -7.17 11.74
C LYS A 668 11.80 -6.12 12.74
N LYS A 669 10.51 -6.11 13.08
CA LYS A 669 9.96 -5.19 14.08
C LYS A 669 10.58 -5.46 15.46
N ILE A 670 10.71 -6.71 15.87
CA ILE A 670 11.35 -7.11 17.13
C ILE A 670 12.83 -6.67 17.15
N ASP A 671 13.56 -6.89 16.06
CA ASP A 671 14.98 -6.52 15.96
C ASP A 671 15.16 -5.00 16.12
N ASN A 672 14.33 -4.20 15.46
CA ASN A 672 14.36 -2.74 15.60
C ASN A 672 14.02 -2.26 17.02
N LEU A 673 13.11 -2.96 17.72
CA LEU A 673 12.75 -2.65 19.10
C LEU A 673 13.88 -3.02 20.06
N LYS A 674 14.49 -4.20 19.89
CA LYS A 674 15.67 -4.65 20.66
C LYS A 674 16.85 -3.69 20.47
N ALA A 675 17.05 -3.19 19.25
CA ALA A 675 18.13 -2.26 18.93
C ALA A 675 18.04 -0.91 19.66
N THR A 676 16.87 -0.54 20.20
CA THR A 676 16.73 0.68 21.01
C THR A 676 17.41 0.61 22.36
N GLY A 677 17.69 -0.60 22.87
CA GLY A 677 18.15 -0.82 24.25
C GLY A 677 17.05 -0.78 25.31
N ALA A 678 15.81 -0.42 24.95
CA ALA A 678 14.67 -0.49 25.88
C ALA A 678 14.35 -1.93 26.26
N THR A 679 13.78 -2.13 27.46
CA THR A 679 13.25 -3.44 27.92
C THR A 679 11.72 -3.50 27.87
N ALA A 680 11.10 -2.40 27.43
CA ALA A 680 9.67 -2.21 27.41
C ALA A 680 9.24 -1.40 26.18
N MET A 681 8.04 -1.65 25.69
CA MET A 681 7.39 -0.87 24.64
C MET A 681 5.93 -0.54 24.96
N ALA A 682 5.48 0.57 24.37
CA ALA A 682 4.09 0.99 24.35
C ALA A 682 3.51 0.98 22.92
N THR A 683 2.19 0.80 22.78
CA THR A 683 1.46 0.96 21.50
C THR A 683 -0.04 1.15 21.73
N ASP A 684 -0.73 1.91 20.88
CA ASP A 684 -2.18 2.19 20.97
C ASP A 684 -3.04 1.19 20.15
N CYS A 685 -2.60 -0.06 20.04
CA CYS A 685 -3.31 -1.05 19.24
C CYS A 685 -3.20 -2.45 19.83
N PRO A 686 -4.33 -3.06 20.29
CA PRO A 686 -4.33 -4.40 20.85
C PRO A 686 -3.92 -5.48 19.83
N GLY A 687 -4.17 -5.26 18.53
CA GLY A 687 -3.69 -6.16 17.48
C GLY A 687 -2.16 -6.10 17.30
N CYS A 688 -1.55 -4.92 17.49
CA CYS A 688 -0.10 -4.80 17.51
C CYS A 688 0.50 -5.45 18.76
N ILE A 689 -0.16 -5.32 19.92
CA ILE A 689 0.23 -6.01 21.16
C ILE A 689 0.19 -7.52 20.95
N MET A 690 -0.91 -8.07 20.44
CA MET A 690 -1.06 -9.51 20.15
C MET A 690 0.09 -10.03 19.27
N GLN A 691 0.47 -9.27 18.24
CA GLN A 691 1.55 -9.63 17.33
C GLN A 691 2.92 -9.55 17.99
N ILE A 692 3.26 -8.41 18.61
CA ILE A 692 4.61 -8.12 19.09
C ILE A 692 4.88 -8.79 20.43
N ARG A 693 3.94 -8.72 21.38
CA ARG A 693 4.02 -9.45 22.66
C ARG A 693 4.13 -10.95 22.41
N GLY A 694 3.32 -11.46 21.48
CA GLY A 694 3.38 -12.87 21.08
C GLY A 694 4.73 -13.28 20.48
N GLY A 695 5.35 -12.41 19.69
CA GLY A 695 6.69 -12.68 19.14
C GLY A 695 7.78 -12.70 20.21
N PHE A 696 7.81 -11.73 21.12
CA PHE A 696 8.77 -11.72 22.24
C PHE A 696 8.60 -12.93 23.17
N GLU A 697 7.36 -13.32 23.46
CA GLU A 697 7.05 -14.54 24.22
C GLU A 697 7.58 -15.79 23.51
N ARG A 698 7.42 -15.87 22.18
CA ARG A 698 7.93 -17.00 21.39
C ARG A 698 9.46 -17.05 21.35
N ASP A 699 10.10 -15.89 21.31
CA ASP A 699 11.57 -15.72 21.38
C ASP A 699 12.13 -16.04 22.78
N GLY A 700 11.28 -16.19 23.81
CA GLY A 700 11.71 -16.34 25.20
C GLY A 700 12.45 -15.12 25.75
N THR A 701 12.31 -13.97 25.11
CA THR A 701 12.96 -12.71 25.54
C THR A 701 12.05 -12.00 26.53
N SER A 702 12.56 -11.70 27.73
CA SER A 702 11.84 -10.85 28.69
C SER A 702 11.77 -9.41 28.18
N PHE A 703 10.64 -9.03 27.58
CA PHE A 703 10.40 -7.70 27.04
C PHE A 703 8.93 -7.30 27.27
N GLU A 704 8.71 -6.20 27.96
CA GLU A 704 7.36 -5.76 28.33
C GLU A 704 6.67 -5.07 27.15
N VAL A 705 5.54 -5.59 26.67
CA VAL A 705 4.77 -4.98 25.57
C VAL A 705 3.40 -4.60 26.09
N ARG A 706 3.06 -3.32 26.24
CA ARG A 706 1.78 -2.88 26.84
C ARG A 706 1.10 -1.78 26.05
N HIS A 707 -0.18 -1.55 26.36
CA HIS A 707 -0.92 -0.41 25.85
C HIS A 707 -0.47 0.87 26.54
N VAL A 708 -0.53 2.02 25.86
CA VAL A 708 -0.18 3.34 26.46
C VAL A 708 -0.99 3.58 27.74
N ALA A 709 -2.30 3.32 27.70
CA ALA A 709 -3.20 3.39 28.85
C ALA A 709 -2.69 2.69 30.11
N GLU A 710 -2.08 1.51 29.97
CA GLU A 710 -1.57 0.74 31.11
C GLU A 710 -0.41 1.45 31.80
N TYR A 711 0.53 1.99 31.02
CA TYR A 711 1.63 2.79 31.55
C TYR A 711 1.10 4.07 32.21
N LEU A 712 0.19 4.79 31.56
CA LEU A 712 -0.38 6.01 32.14
C LEU A 712 -1.04 5.71 33.49
N ALA A 713 -1.87 4.67 33.57
CA ALA A 713 -2.55 4.27 34.79
C ALA A 713 -1.58 3.93 35.94
N GLU A 714 -0.50 3.19 35.63
CA GLU A 714 0.55 2.85 36.60
C GLU A 714 1.29 4.10 37.12
N ARG A 715 1.40 5.13 36.28
CA ARG A 715 2.15 6.37 36.59
C ARG A 715 1.28 7.48 37.18
N LEU A 716 -0.03 7.36 37.26
CA LEU A 716 -0.89 8.41 37.85
C LEU A 716 -0.49 8.70 39.30
N LYS A 717 -0.41 9.98 39.67
CA LYS A 717 -0.30 10.36 41.09
C LYS A 717 -1.58 9.95 41.81
N ARG A 718 -1.43 9.18 42.89
CA ARG A 718 -2.55 8.93 43.80
C ARG A 718 -2.90 10.27 44.47
N LYS A 719 -4.17 10.68 44.35
CA LYS A 719 -4.70 11.85 45.04
C LYS A 719 -4.96 11.55 46.51
#